data_AF-A0A2E9TU43-F1
#
_entry.id   AF-A0A2E9TU43-F1
#
_cell.length_a   1.000
_cell.length_b   1.000
_cell.length_c   1.000
_cell.angle_alpha   90.00
_cell.angle_beta   90.00
_cell.angle_gamma   90.00
#
_symmetry.space_group_name_H-M   'P 1'
#
loop_
_entity.id
_entity.type
_entity.pdbx_description
1 polymer ?
#
loop_
_entity_poly.entity_id
_entity_poly.type
_entity_poly.pdbx_seq_one_letter_code
_entity_poly.pdbx_strand_id
1 'polypeptide(L)'
;MFEILKYLGNFHPVILHLPIGALYFTVFLVFFEKVLKQNFFTTIRIGLLFSFVFALLSCFLGYFLSLGSDYGENILNIHMWLGISTTLFIGFLLFLQKNKDYKKFFKPSFLVTIILLTVTGHYGGSMTHGEDFLAFPEKKAEISVDLYERINIYSDVVRPILDNKCIKCHNQNKSNGKLRLTDQEQMVFGGKSGPIFIPSNSNESRLYSYLELPIDHKLHMPPRGNQQLDDHEVELIKYWIDSGASFSEYEIPNQEDEKLIYNLASFFPPVRVEIEAPKQRYLEKLKDLNFRVERYSVDNNYLDVKFLGDKIGQKHLNGLFNISKQLIKLDVSNSQLDDKLLSMFSKFESLEYLKLNDNPLSDKGLKRIKANLKSLNLNNTNVSYKGLDEFLENATLKNLYLWNTDISTKEQNQLLQDYNIDINFGSKSFGTDMPLSPPLIVSKQTLFKDSIFVEIFNALGKPNYRYTLDGSEPDSISLLYDGPIKIDRSTKLKVKAFKKGWKESETTTRNYYATAGNIENYKLTTSPHPTYKNLSKLSDGILGDTDFRSGEWNGFQKNDDSKSTIPRSSGDMVIEINIPKGLKTNSIGIHALSYMNDYITLPERLELYDISMNKNKLIYFKDVEREEAGQIPKTVMYKLPISETNLEKVKLVVKSNKKLPKGHVAEGQYAWFFVSEIFFML
;
A
#
# COMPACT_ATOMS: atom_id res chain seq x y z
N MET A 1 -8.43 7.08 7.21
CA MET A 1 -7.63 5.84 7.31
C MET A 1 -6.64 5.73 6.16
N PHE A 2 -7.09 5.81 4.90
CA PHE A 2 -6.23 5.77 3.70
C PHE A 2 -5.09 6.82 3.70
N GLU A 3 -5.40 8.08 4.03
CA GLU A 3 -4.38 9.15 4.14
C GLU A 3 -3.32 8.90 5.23
N ILE A 4 -3.71 8.26 6.34
CA ILE A 4 -2.77 7.90 7.41
C ILE A 4 -1.82 6.79 6.93
N LEU A 5 -2.34 5.80 6.20
CA LEU A 5 -1.54 4.74 5.61
C LEU A 5 -0.56 5.31 4.58
N LYS A 6 -1.02 6.21 3.71
CA LYS A 6 -0.18 6.91 2.74
C LYS A 6 0.94 7.72 3.40
N TYR A 7 0.62 8.46 4.48
CA TYR A 7 1.62 9.18 5.26
C TYR A 7 2.68 8.26 5.87
N LEU A 8 2.28 7.09 6.38
CA LEU A 8 3.23 6.08 6.87
C LEU A 8 4.12 5.53 5.75
N GLY A 9 3.60 5.40 4.53
CA GLY A 9 4.39 4.98 3.37
C GLY A 9 5.60 5.87 3.08
N ASN A 10 5.52 7.18 3.36
CA ASN A 10 6.62 8.13 3.17
C ASN A 10 7.88 7.80 4.00
N PHE A 11 7.76 6.93 5.02
CA PHE A 11 8.90 6.48 5.82
C PHE A 11 9.67 5.31 5.19
N HIS A 12 9.18 4.72 4.08
CA HIS A 12 9.86 3.62 3.40
C HIS A 12 11.33 3.95 3.04
N PRO A 13 11.66 5.10 2.41
CA PRO A 13 13.05 5.49 2.14
C PRO A 13 13.93 5.61 3.38
N VAL A 14 13.36 6.04 4.51
CA VAL A 14 14.12 6.18 5.77
C VAL A 14 14.44 4.80 6.33
N ILE A 15 13.46 3.89 6.33
CA ILE A 15 13.59 2.57 6.95
C ILE A 15 14.42 1.63 6.07
N LEU A 16 14.39 1.74 4.74
CA LEU A 16 15.10 0.83 3.85
C LEU A 16 16.63 0.88 4.01
N HIS A 17 17.20 1.98 4.50
CA HIS A 17 18.65 2.09 4.70
C HIS A 17 19.16 1.24 5.87
N LEU A 18 18.33 1.00 6.88
CA LEU A 18 18.67 0.21 8.06
C LEU A 18 19.02 -1.25 7.75
N PRO A 19 18.16 -2.03 7.05
CA PRO A 19 18.49 -3.41 6.72
C PRO A 19 19.65 -3.52 5.72
N ILE A 20 19.79 -2.57 4.79
CA ILE A 20 20.89 -2.57 3.81
C ILE A 20 22.23 -2.41 4.53
N GLY A 21 22.38 -1.38 5.36
CA GLY A 21 23.64 -1.12 6.09
C GLY A 21 24.00 -2.26 7.04
N ALA A 22 23.01 -2.78 7.79
CA ALA A 22 23.22 -3.90 8.70
C ALA A 22 23.62 -5.18 7.95
N LEU A 23 23.05 -5.44 6.78
CA LEU A 23 23.37 -6.62 5.98
C LEU A 23 24.78 -6.53 5.40
N TYR A 24 25.18 -5.38 4.84
CA TYR A 24 26.56 -5.16 4.38
C TYR A 24 27.58 -5.34 5.50
N PHE A 25 27.33 -4.75 6.67
CA PHE A 25 28.21 -4.89 7.83
C PHE A 25 28.29 -6.34 8.31
N THR A 26 27.16 -7.04 8.33
CA THR A 26 27.10 -8.46 8.72
C THR A 26 27.93 -9.33 7.80
N VAL A 27 27.88 -9.08 6.49
CA VAL A 27 28.71 -9.86 5.57
C VAL A 27 30.18 -9.46 5.65
N PHE A 28 30.49 -8.18 5.85
CA PHE A 28 31.86 -7.73 6.10
C PHE A 28 32.50 -8.50 7.26
N LEU A 29 31.79 -8.72 8.37
CA LEU A 29 32.28 -9.51 9.51
C LEU A 29 32.62 -10.96 9.16
N VAL A 30 31.88 -11.58 8.22
CA VAL A 30 32.13 -12.97 7.79
C VAL A 30 33.44 -13.10 7.02
N PHE A 31 33.83 -12.11 6.23
CA PHE A 31 35.11 -12.10 5.51
C PHE A 31 36.29 -11.82 6.44
N PHE A 32 36.10 -10.92 7.40
CA PHE A 32 37.17 -10.50 8.32
C PHE A 32 37.36 -11.43 9.52
N GLU A 33 36.47 -12.40 9.75
CA GLU A 33 36.63 -13.42 10.79
C GLU A 33 38.00 -14.13 10.71
N LYS A 34 38.47 -14.45 9.51
CA LYS A 34 39.80 -15.06 9.28
C LYS A 34 40.96 -14.09 9.49
N VAL A 35 40.78 -12.83 9.12
CA VAL A 35 41.82 -11.80 9.19
C VAL A 35 42.02 -11.33 10.64
N LEU A 36 40.91 -11.11 11.35
CA LEU A 36 40.89 -10.64 12.74
C LEU A 36 41.10 -11.77 13.75
N LYS A 37 41.08 -13.04 13.32
CA LYS A 37 41.22 -14.23 14.18
C LYS A 37 40.23 -14.26 15.36
N GLN A 38 39.05 -13.66 15.19
CA GLN A 38 37.96 -13.63 16.18
C GLN A 38 36.70 -14.28 15.62
N ASN A 39 35.86 -14.87 16.47
CA ASN A 39 34.59 -15.48 16.06
C ASN A 39 33.42 -14.50 16.26
N PHE A 40 32.71 -14.20 15.18
CA PHE A 40 31.60 -13.24 15.18
C PHE A 40 30.21 -13.90 15.12
N PHE A 41 30.07 -15.18 15.49
CA PHE A 41 28.82 -15.93 15.35
C PHE A 41 27.59 -15.20 15.89
N THR A 42 27.65 -14.70 17.13
CA THR A 42 26.53 -13.98 17.77
C THR A 42 26.27 -12.64 17.08
N THR A 43 27.32 -11.91 16.72
CA THR A 43 27.22 -10.62 16.04
C THR A 43 26.57 -10.75 14.66
N ILE A 44 26.96 -11.78 13.90
CA ILE A 44 26.37 -12.10 12.59
C ILE A 44 24.88 -12.42 12.74
N ARG A 45 24.50 -13.19 13.77
CA ARG A 45 23.10 -13.51 14.04
C ARG A 45 22.27 -12.27 14.33
N ILE A 46 22.78 -11.38 15.18
CA ILE A 46 22.11 -10.13 15.55
C ILE A 46 21.96 -9.24 14.32
N GLY A 47 23.01 -9.12 13.51
CA GLY A 47 22.98 -8.35 12.27
C GLY A 47 21.97 -8.87 11.25
N LEU A 48 21.89 -10.20 11.05
CA LEU A 48 20.87 -10.82 10.20
C LEU A 48 19.45 -10.64 10.74
N LEU A 49 19.24 -10.80 12.05
CA LEU A 49 17.94 -10.60 12.67
C LEU A 49 17.47 -9.15 12.53
N PHE A 50 18.36 -8.20 12.80
CA PHE A 50 18.10 -6.78 12.60
C PHE A 50 17.73 -6.49 11.14
N SER A 51 18.53 -7.00 10.20
CA SER A 51 18.28 -6.84 8.76
C SER A 51 16.92 -7.42 8.36
N PHE A 52 16.55 -8.60 8.87
CA PHE A 52 15.28 -9.25 8.55
C PHE A 52 14.07 -8.47 9.06
N VAL A 53 14.10 -8.01 10.32
CA VAL A 53 12.98 -7.27 10.93
C VAL A 53 12.76 -5.95 10.19
N PHE A 54 13.82 -5.19 9.92
CA PHE A 54 13.69 -3.92 9.23
C PHE A 54 13.40 -4.08 7.73
N ALA A 55 13.81 -5.18 7.09
CA ALA A 55 13.42 -5.49 5.72
C ALA A 55 11.91 -5.81 5.61
N LEU A 56 11.35 -6.57 6.56
CA LEU A 56 9.90 -6.79 6.67
C LEU A 56 9.14 -5.48 6.85
N LEU A 57 9.61 -4.63 7.77
CA LEU A 57 9.02 -3.31 7.99
C LEU A 57 9.10 -2.44 6.74
N SER A 58 10.25 -2.46 6.05
CA SER A 58 10.43 -1.73 4.79
C SER A 58 9.45 -2.20 3.71
N CYS A 59 9.27 -3.52 3.52
CA CYS A 59 8.30 -4.07 2.57
C CYS A 59 6.87 -3.61 2.90
N PHE A 60 6.49 -3.61 4.18
CA PHE A 60 5.18 -3.18 4.63
C PHE A 60 4.93 -1.68 4.37
N LEU A 61 5.90 -0.82 4.68
CA LEU A 61 5.81 0.62 4.38
C LEU A 61 5.86 0.89 2.87
N GLY A 62 6.62 0.11 2.11
CA GLY A 62 6.69 0.21 0.65
C GLY A 62 5.34 -0.11 -0.02
N TYR A 63 4.60 -1.08 0.52
CA TYR A 63 3.23 -1.35 0.09
C TYR A 63 2.29 -0.16 0.34
N PHE A 64 2.44 0.56 1.46
CA PHE A 64 1.64 1.77 1.67
C PHE A 64 2.06 2.93 0.79
N LEU A 65 3.34 3.04 0.48
CA LEU A 65 3.85 4.05 -0.45
C LEU A 65 3.26 3.82 -1.85
N SER A 66 3.15 2.56 -2.30
CA SER A 66 2.61 2.22 -3.62
C SER A 66 1.13 2.60 -3.80
N LEU A 67 0.34 2.66 -2.72
CA LEU A 67 -1.06 3.12 -2.76
C LEU A 67 -1.19 4.61 -3.14
N GLY A 68 -0.11 5.38 -3.06
CA GLY A 68 -0.13 6.83 -3.17
C GLY A 68 0.53 7.42 -4.41
N SER A 69 1.22 6.61 -5.20
CA SER A 69 2.22 7.02 -6.19
C SER A 69 1.92 6.45 -7.59
N ASP A 70 2.03 7.28 -8.62
CA ASP A 70 1.89 6.88 -10.04
C ASP A 70 3.20 6.30 -10.60
N TYR A 71 3.76 5.28 -9.95
CA TYR A 71 4.88 4.55 -10.55
C TYR A 71 4.36 3.65 -11.68
N GLY A 72 5.15 3.48 -12.76
CA GLY A 72 4.81 2.53 -13.82
C GLY A 72 4.60 1.13 -13.24
N GLU A 73 3.48 0.48 -13.60
CA GLU A 73 3.05 -0.79 -12.98
C GLU A 73 4.12 -1.89 -13.08
N ASN A 74 4.83 -1.94 -14.22
CA ASN A 74 5.87 -2.94 -14.45
C ASN A 74 7.05 -2.77 -13.50
N ILE A 75 7.61 -1.55 -13.41
CA ILE A 75 8.75 -1.26 -12.54
C ILE A 75 8.39 -1.44 -11.07
N LEU A 76 7.21 -0.95 -10.68
CA LEU A 76 6.71 -1.10 -9.31
C LEU A 76 6.60 -2.57 -8.92
N ASN A 77 6.01 -3.39 -9.79
CA ASN A 77 5.86 -4.83 -9.54
C ASN A 77 7.22 -5.53 -9.43
N ILE A 78 8.16 -5.23 -10.33
CA ILE A 78 9.52 -5.81 -10.29
C ILE A 78 10.22 -5.44 -8.98
N HIS A 79 10.21 -4.16 -8.60
CA HIS A 79 10.83 -3.70 -7.36
C HIS A 79 10.20 -4.37 -6.13
N MET A 80 8.86 -4.44 -6.08
CA MET A 80 8.13 -5.06 -4.96
C MET A 80 8.55 -6.52 -4.78
N TRP A 81 8.56 -7.31 -5.84
CA TRP A 81 8.94 -8.73 -5.78
C TRP A 81 10.43 -8.93 -5.45
N LEU A 82 11.31 -8.05 -5.93
CA LEU A 82 12.73 -8.06 -5.57
C LEU A 82 12.96 -7.74 -4.10
N GLY A 83 12.21 -6.78 -3.54
CA GLY A 83 12.24 -6.45 -2.11
C GLY A 83 11.76 -7.61 -1.22
N ILE A 84 10.66 -8.26 -1.61
CA ILE A 84 10.14 -9.45 -0.92
C ILE A 84 11.16 -10.60 -1.01
N SER A 85 11.70 -10.85 -2.20
CA SER A 85 12.70 -11.91 -2.43
C SER A 85 13.96 -11.70 -1.60
N THR A 86 14.45 -10.46 -1.51
CA THR A 86 15.58 -10.08 -0.66
C THR A 86 15.27 -10.34 0.81
N THR A 87 14.06 -10.01 1.27
CA THR A 87 13.64 -10.24 2.66
C THR A 87 13.57 -11.73 3.00
N LEU A 88 12.97 -12.54 2.12
CA LEU A 88 12.92 -14.00 2.28
C LEU A 88 14.33 -14.61 2.28
N PHE A 89 15.22 -14.11 1.43
CA PHE A 89 16.60 -14.55 1.37
C PHE A 89 17.35 -14.24 2.68
N ILE A 90 17.20 -13.04 3.26
CA ILE A 90 17.76 -12.72 4.58
C ILE A 90 17.22 -13.67 5.65
N GLY A 91 15.91 -13.97 5.61
CA GLY A 91 15.29 -14.96 6.49
C GLY A 91 15.89 -16.37 6.34
N PHE A 92 16.17 -16.79 5.11
CA PHE A 92 16.87 -18.03 4.80
C PHE A 92 18.31 -18.06 5.34
N LEU A 93 19.06 -16.95 5.22
CA LEU A 93 20.40 -16.82 5.82
C LEU A 93 20.35 -16.92 7.34
N LEU A 94 19.37 -16.27 7.97
CA LEU A 94 19.14 -16.35 9.41
C LEU A 94 18.80 -17.78 9.86
N PHE A 95 18.04 -18.53 9.06
CA PHE A 95 17.76 -19.93 9.30
C PHE A 95 19.01 -20.80 9.19
N LEU A 96 19.79 -20.66 8.11
CA LEU A 96 21.02 -21.42 7.90
C LEU A 96 22.07 -21.16 8.98
N GLN A 97 22.13 -19.92 9.51
CA GLN A 97 23.06 -19.52 10.57
C GLN A 97 22.87 -20.34 11.87
N LYS A 98 21.72 -21.00 12.07
CA LYS A 98 21.51 -21.93 13.19
C LYS A 98 22.39 -23.18 13.13
N ASN A 99 22.89 -23.55 11.95
CA ASN A 99 23.71 -24.75 11.76
C ASN A 99 25.20 -24.46 11.95
N LYS A 100 25.95 -25.39 12.56
CA LYS A 100 27.40 -25.22 12.81
C LYS A 100 28.25 -25.06 11.53
N ASP A 101 27.76 -25.59 10.40
CA ASP A 101 28.43 -25.54 9.10
C ASP A 101 28.01 -24.37 8.19
N TYR A 102 27.24 -23.39 8.72
CA TYR A 102 26.69 -22.28 7.94
C TYR A 102 27.74 -21.52 7.11
N LYS A 103 28.99 -21.48 7.59
CA LYS A 103 30.11 -20.78 6.94
C LYS A 103 30.43 -21.28 5.52
N LYS A 104 30.13 -22.54 5.21
CA LYS A 104 30.33 -23.12 3.87
C LYS A 104 29.33 -22.54 2.86
N PHE A 105 28.12 -22.26 3.31
CA PHE A 105 27.02 -21.72 2.48
C PHE A 105 26.94 -20.19 2.54
N PHE A 106 27.49 -19.56 3.59
CA PHE A 106 27.41 -18.12 3.78
C PHE A 106 28.28 -17.32 2.79
N LYS A 107 29.44 -17.86 2.40
CA LYS A 107 30.35 -17.18 1.45
C LYS A 107 29.75 -17.01 0.05
N PRO A 108 29.19 -18.05 -0.61
CA PRO A 108 28.52 -17.87 -1.89
C PRO A 108 27.24 -17.04 -1.77
N SER A 109 26.57 -17.07 -0.62
CA SER A 109 25.38 -16.25 -0.38
C SER A 109 25.65 -14.73 -0.39
N PHE A 110 26.91 -14.31 -0.19
CA PHE A 110 27.27 -12.90 -0.28
C PHE A 110 27.15 -12.34 -1.68
N LEU A 111 27.61 -13.08 -2.69
CA LEU A 111 27.52 -12.65 -4.08
C LEU A 111 26.05 -12.46 -4.47
N VAL A 112 25.20 -13.42 -4.05
CA VAL A 112 23.75 -13.36 -4.23
C VAL A 112 23.14 -12.16 -3.49
N THR A 113 23.60 -11.87 -2.26
CA THR A 113 23.16 -10.69 -1.50
C THR A 113 23.48 -9.39 -2.22
N ILE A 114 24.70 -9.23 -2.73
CA ILE A 114 25.12 -8.05 -3.49
C ILE A 114 24.25 -7.91 -4.74
N ILE A 115 24.11 -8.98 -5.52
CA ILE A 115 23.31 -8.94 -6.75
C ILE A 115 21.86 -8.54 -6.44
N LEU A 116 21.22 -9.18 -5.45
CA LEU A 116 19.86 -8.86 -5.06
C LEU A 116 19.71 -7.41 -4.61
N LEU A 117 20.60 -6.91 -3.74
CA LEU A 117 20.55 -5.53 -3.26
C LEU A 117 20.79 -4.52 -4.39
N THR A 118 21.74 -4.79 -5.28
CA THR A 118 22.03 -3.92 -6.43
C THR A 118 20.85 -3.86 -7.38
N VAL A 119 20.26 -5.01 -7.74
CA VAL A 119 19.11 -5.07 -8.66
C VAL A 119 17.86 -4.47 -8.00
N THR A 120 17.59 -4.77 -6.74
CA THR A 120 16.46 -4.15 -5.99
C THR A 120 16.63 -2.64 -5.88
N GLY A 121 17.85 -2.18 -5.56
CA GLY A 121 18.21 -0.78 -5.49
C GLY A 121 18.14 -0.07 -6.84
N HIS A 122 18.48 -0.77 -7.93
CA HIS A 122 18.35 -0.23 -9.29
C HIS A 122 16.91 0.14 -9.61
N TYR A 123 15.98 -0.82 -9.53
CA TYR A 123 14.56 -0.54 -9.76
C TYR A 123 13.96 0.43 -8.73
N GLY A 124 14.49 0.45 -7.50
CA GLY A 124 14.13 1.45 -6.50
C GLY A 124 14.50 2.87 -6.92
N GLY A 125 15.75 3.06 -7.38
CA GLY A 125 16.24 4.34 -7.91
C GLY A 125 15.55 4.74 -9.20
N SER A 126 15.23 3.78 -10.07
CA SER A 126 14.49 4.03 -11.31
C SER A 126 13.10 4.62 -11.07
N MET A 127 12.43 4.25 -9.98
CA MET A 127 11.14 4.86 -9.61
C MET A 127 11.26 6.30 -9.10
N THR A 128 12.34 6.63 -8.39
CA THR A 128 12.50 7.97 -7.78
C THR A 128 13.22 8.97 -8.67
N HIS A 129 14.05 8.48 -9.59
CA HIS A 129 14.91 9.32 -10.43
C HIS A 129 14.74 9.07 -11.94
N GLY A 130 13.85 8.16 -12.34
CA GLY A 130 13.57 7.80 -13.74
C GLY A 130 14.28 6.51 -14.18
N GLU A 131 13.71 5.80 -15.15
CA GLU A 131 14.18 4.47 -15.60
C GLU A 131 15.68 4.44 -15.94
N ASP A 132 16.18 5.57 -16.46
CA ASP A 132 17.57 5.75 -16.91
C ASP A 132 18.56 6.16 -15.82
N PHE A 133 18.14 6.29 -14.55
CA PHE A 133 19.00 6.83 -13.47
C PHE A 133 20.32 6.07 -13.27
N LEU A 134 20.32 4.77 -13.57
CA LEU A 134 21.50 3.89 -13.52
C LEU A 134 21.76 3.20 -14.85
N ALA A 135 21.03 3.58 -15.91
CA ALA A 135 21.35 3.12 -17.24
C ALA A 135 22.74 3.63 -17.61
N PHE A 136 23.50 2.80 -18.34
CA PHE A 136 24.63 3.34 -19.08
C PHE A 136 24.06 4.43 -20.01
N PRO A 137 24.73 5.58 -20.17
CA PRO A 137 24.20 6.66 -21.00
C PRO A 137 23.91 6.12 -22.40
N GLU A 138 22.63 5.88 -22.69
CA GLU A 138 22.20 5.48 -24.01
C GLU A 138 22.28 6.69 -24.92
N LYS A 139 22.93 6.49 -26.06
CA LYS A 139 23.09 7.50 -27.09
C LYS A 139 21.75 7.70 -27.79
N LYS A 140 20.99 8.70 -27.35
CA LYS A 140 20.17 9.65 -28.14
C LYS A 140 19.06 10.26 -27.27
N ALA A 141 19.35 11.38 -26.64
CA ALA A 141 18.37 12.47 -26.60
C ALA A 141 18.64 13.34 -27.83
N GLU A 142 17.61 13.73 -28.57
CA GLU A 142 17.71 14.91 -29.44
C GLU A 142 17.90 16.11 -28.52
N ILE A 143 19.17 16.46 -28.30
CA ILE A 143 19.51 17.65 -27.57
C ILE A 143 19.37 18.81 -28.56
N SER A 144 18.24 19.51 -28.50
CA SER A 144 18.18 20.86 -29.05
C SER A 144 18.93 21.77 -28.08
N VAL A 145 20.24 21.90 -28.29
CA VAL A 145 21.01 22.94 -27.59
C VAL A 145 20.90 24.19 -28.43
N ASP A 146 20.35 25.23 -27.84
CA ASP A 146 20.43 26.59 -28.36
C ASP A 146 21.86 27.11 -28.10
N LEU A 147 22.84 26.61 -28.86
CA LEU A 147 24.25 27.03 -28.80
C LEU A 147 24.42 28.40 -29.47
N TYR A 148 23.69 29.42 -29.00
CA TYR A 148 23.89 30.81 -29.45
C TYR A 148 25.01 31.53 -28.68
N GLU A 149 25.65 30.87 -27.72
CA GLU A 149 26.76 31.45 -26.95
C GLU A 149 28.12 31.08 -27.57
N ARG A 150 29.05 32.04 -27.53
CA ARG A 150 30.44 31.78 -27.92
C ARG A 150 31.08 30.88 -26.86
N ILE A 151 31.71 29.80 -27.26
CA ILE A 151 32.33 28.82 -26.35
C ILE A 151 33.84 28.89 -26.51
N ASN A 152 34.57 28.81 -25.39
CA ASN A 152 36.01 28.57 -25.44
C ASN A 152 36.25 27.05 -25.41
N ILE A 153 36.57 26.51 -26.59
CA ILE A 153 36.75 25.07 -26.80
C ILE A 153 37.83 24.49 -25.87
N TYR A 154 38.88 25.24 -25.54
CA TYR A 154 39.88 24.75 -24.61
C TYR A 154 39.39 24.73 -23.16
N SER A 155 38.96 25.87 -22.61
CA SER A 155 38.64 25.96 -21.18
C SER A 155 37.39 25.19 -20.80
N ASP A 156 36.40 25.19 -21.68
CA ASP A 156 35.06 24.69 -21.36
C ASP A 156 34.90 23.21 -21.72
N VAL A 157 35.67 22.73 -22.71
CA VAL A 157 35.55 21.36 -23.24
C VAL A 157 36.84 20.55 -23.06
N VAL A 158 37.96 20.96 -23.68
CA VAL A 158 39.19 20.15 -23.68
C VAL A 158 39.84 20.06 -22.30
N ARG A 159 39.89 21.15 -21.54
CA ARG A 159 40.56 21.21 -20.24
C ARG A 159 39.93 20.23 -19.22
N PRO A 160 38.60 20.16 -19.05
CA PRO A 160 37.97 19.13 -18.22
C PRO A 160 38.32 17.68 -18.64
N ILE A 161 38.42 17.40 -19.95
CA ILE A 161 38.85 16.07 -20.44
C ILE A 161 40.28 15.78 -19.97
N LEU A 162 41.20 16.74 -20.15
CA LEU A 162 42.60 16.61 -19.74
C LEU A 162 42.74 16.47 -18.21
N ASP A 163 42.00 17.25 -17.43
CA ASP A 163 42.01 17.21 -15.97
C ASP A 163 41.63 15.82 -15.46
N ASN A 164 40.56 15.24 -16.03
CA ASN A 164 40.04 13.93 -15.62
C ASN A 164 40.91 12.77 -16.08
N LYS A 165 41.39 12.79 -17.34
CA LYS A 165 41.97 11.60 -17.99
C LYS A 165 43.49 11.64 -18.16
N CYS A 166 44.09 12.83 -18.14
CA CYS A 166 45.50 13.02 -18.51
C CYS A 166 46.37 13.54 -17.36
N ILE A 167 45.90 14.53 -16.57
CA ILE A 167 46.72 15.23 -15.56
C ILE A 167 47.20 14.30 -14.44
N LYS A 168 46.47 13.23 -14.11
CA LYS A 168 46.90 12.22 -13.12
C LYS A 168 48.32 11.69 -13.37
N CYS A 169 48.75 11.62 -14.62
CA CYS A 169 50.08 11.14 -15.03
C CYS A 169 50.98 12.21 -15.68
N HIS A 170 50.43 13.40 -15.95
CA HIS A 170 51.11 14.53 -16.62
C HIS A 170 50.97 15.82 -15.81
N ASN A 171 51.38 15.76 -14.54
CA ASN A 171 51.38 16.89 -13.60
C ASN A 171 52.82 17.23 -13.14
N GLN A 172 52.92 18.21 -12.23
CA GLN A 172 54.20 18.69 -11.71
C GLN A 172 54.98 17.62 -10.92
N ASN A 173 54.29 16.73 -10.21
CA ASN A 173 54.89 15.70 -9.36
C ASN A 173 55.16 14.40 -10.12
N LYS A 174 54.36 14.12 -11.15
CA LYS A 174 54.43 12.93 -11.99
C LYS A 174 54.30 13.36 -13.45
N SER A 175 55.44 13.45 -14.13
CA SER A 175 55.57 13.93 -15.51
C SER A 175 56.03 12.79 -16.43
N ASN A 176 55.14 11.84 -16.72
CA ASN A 176 55.47 10.75 -17.63
C ASN A 176 55.87 11.32 -19.01
N GLY A 177 56.97 10.82 -19.58
CA GLY A 177 57.51 11.35 -20.84
C GLY A 177 58.02 12.81 -20.75
N LYS A 178 58.27 13.34 -19.54
CA LYS A 178 58.58 14.76 -19.28
C LYS A 178 57.51 15.74 -19.77
N LEU A 179 56.28 15.27 -19.96
CA LEU A 179 55.16 16.11 -20.38
C LEU A 179 54.35 16.58 -19.18
N ARG A 180 54.03 17.88 -19.15
CA ARG A 180 53.15 18.53 -18.17
C ARG A 180 51.96 19.16 -18.88
N LEU A 181 50.75 18.81 -18.46
CA LEU A 181 49.49 19.31 -19.01
C LEU A 181 48.75 20.27 -18.05
N THR A 182 49.39 20.60 -16.93
CA THR A 182 48.83 21.49 -15.90
C THR A 182 48.87 22.95 -16.31
N ASP A 183 49.92 23.35 -17.05
CA ASP A 183 50.22 24.73 -17.45
C ASP A 183 50.24 24.85 -18.98
N GLN A 184 49.58 25.88 -19.55
CA GLN A 184 49.48 26.07 -21.01
C GLN A 184 50.86 26.23 -21.67
N GLU A 185 51.78 26.98 -21.04
CA GLU A 185 53.15 27.16 -21.53
C GLU A 185 53.90 25.82 -21.65
N GLN A 186 53.68 24.91 -20.70
CA GLN A 186 54.30 23.58 -20.71
C GLN A 186 53.65 22.66 -21.75
N MET A 187 52.36 22.82 -22.02
CA MET A 187 51.68 22.13 -23.11
C MET A 187 52.27 22.52 -24.48
N VAL A 188 52.56 23.81 -24.68
CA VAL A 188 53.21 24.31 -25.91
C VAL A 188 54.65 23.81 -26.01
N PHE A 189 55.40 23.80 -24.91
CA PHE A 189 56.78 23.30 -24.89
C PHE A 189 56.88 21.79 -25.20
N GLY A 190 55.87 21.02 -24.80
CA GLY A 190 55.79 19.59 -25.06
C GLY A 190 56.66 18.73 -24.13
N GLY A 191 56.85 17.47 -24.49
CA GLY A 191 57.56 16.47 -23.68
C GLY A 191 58.88 16.02 -24.30
N LYS A 192 59.41 14.88 -23.81
CA LYS A 192 60.62 14.22 -24.36
C LYS A 192 60.50 13.92 -25.86
N SER A 193 59.27 13.71 -26.34
CA SER A 193 58.99 13.45 -27.76
C SER A 193 58.82 14.72 -28.60
N GLY A 194 58.95 15.92 -28.02
CA GLY A 194 58.72 17.21 -28.68
C GLY A 194 57.29 17.74 -28.47
N PRO A 195 56.84 18.66 -29.34
CA PRO A 195 55.49 19.24 -29.28
C PRO A 195 54.40 18.17 -29.31
N ILE A 196 53.34 18.40 -28.54
CA ILE A 196 52.21 17.48 -28.43
C ILE A 196 51.10 17.75 -29.43
N PHE A 197 50.94 18.98 -29.89
CA PHE A 197 50.00 19.32 -30.95
C PHE A 197 50.65 20.33 -31.90
N ILE A 198 50.16 20.31 -33.14
CA ILE A 198 50.48 21.25 -34.21
C ILE A 198 49.17 21.95 -34.55
N PRO A 199 49.05 23.27 -34.32
CA PRO A 199 47.84 24.02 -34.64
C PRO A 199 47.37 23.75 -36.07
N SER A 200 46.05 23.57 -36.25
CA SER A 200 45.40 23.30 -37.54
C SER A 200 45.75 21.94 -38.18
N ASN A 201 46.42 21.02 -37.48
CA ASN A 201 46.76 19.70 -38.01
C ASN A 201 46.72 18.61 -36.93
N SER A 202 45.54 18.00 -36.72
CA SER A 202 45.38 16.88 -35.80
C SER A 202 46.18 15.63 -36.20
N ASN A 203 46.33 15.37 -37.51
CA ASN A 203 46.96 14.14 -38.00
C ASN A 203 48.46 14.08 -37.69
N GLU A 204 49.14 15.22 -37.69
CA GLU A 204 50.54 15.32 -37.28
C GLU A 204 50.72 15.60 -35.78
N SER A 205 49.62 15.78 -35.05
CA SER A 205 49.62 16.02 -33.61
C SER A 205 49.76 14.73 -32.82
N ARG A 206 50.79 14.67 -31.97
CA ARG A 206 51.05 13.50 -31.11
C ARG A 206 49.95 13.25 -30.09
N LEU A 207 49.30 14.32 -29.63
CA LEU A 207 48.18 14.26 -28.71
C LEU A 207 47.04 13.45 -29.32
N TYR A 208 46.68 13.69 -30.58
CA TYR A 208 45.62 12.96 -31.26
C TYR A 208 46.05 11.54 -31.65
N SER A 209 47.19 11.41 -32.32
CA SER A 209 47.69 10.10 -32.75
C SER A 209 47.91 9.10 -31.61
N TYR A 210 48.27 9.53 -30.40
CA TYR A 210 48.39 8.61 -29.26
C TYR A 210 47.05 8.15 -28.68
N LEU A 211 45.95 8.88 -28.94
CA LEU A 211 44.59 8.49 -28.55
C LEU A 211 44.03 7.41 -29.49
N GLU A 212 44.41 7.43 -30.77
CA GLU A 212 43.95 6.46 -31.79
C GLU A 212 44.73 5.14 -31.81
N LEU A 213 45.80 5.01 -31.02
CA LEU A 213 46.59 3.78 -30.99
C LEU A 213 45.78 2.62 -30.37
N PRO A 214 46.08 1.36 -30.73
CA PRO A 214 45.48 0.23 -30.05
C PRO A 214 45.80 0.26 -28.55
N ILE A 215 44.85 -0.14 -27.69
CA ILE A 215 44.97 -0.03 -26.23
C ILE A 215 46.19 -0.75 -25.63
N ASP A 216 46.69 -1.78 -26.31
CA ASP A 216 47.88 -2.55 -25.90
C ASP A 216 49.21 -1.94 -26.41
N HIS A 217 49.14 -0.86 -27.19
CA HIS A 217 50.32 -0.17 -27.70
C HIS A 217 51.01 0.64 -26.60
N LYS A 218 52.35 0.59 -26.54
CA LYS A 218 53.13 1.24 -25.46
C LYS A 218 52.98 2.76 -25.39
N LEU A 219 52.63 3.40 -26.50
CA LEU A 219 52.41 4.84 -26.59
C LEU A 219 50.93 5.23 -26.49
N HIS A 220 50.02 4.26 -26.36
CA HIS A 220 48.61 4.55 -26.15
C HIS A 220 48.41 5.33 -24.85
N MET A 221 47.66 6.42 -24.94
CA MET A 221 47.30 7.24 -23.79
C MET A 221 45.78 7.41 -23.75
N PRO A 222 45.13 7.27 -22.59
CA PRO A 222 45.67 6.83 -21.30
C PRO A 222 46.07 5.33 -21.30
N PRO A 223 47.08 4.91 -20.52
CA PRO A 223 47.53 3.51 -20.53
C PRO A 223 46.44 2.55 -20.05
N ARG A 224 46.54 1.28 -20.47
CA ARG A 224 45.64 0.21 -20.04
C ARG A 224 45.50 0.17 -18.51
N GLY A 225 44.26 0.18 -18.03
CA GLY A 225 43.92 0.24 -16.60
C GLY A 225 43.58 1.63 -16.07
N ASN A 226 43.79 2.69 -16.87
CA ASN A 226 43.27 4.03 -16.59
C ASN A 226 41.96 4.29 -17.36
N GLN A 227 41.18 5.27 -16.88
CA GLN A 227 39.97 5.73 -17.56
C GLN A 227 40.31 6.21 -18.97
N GLN A 228 39.67 5.59 -19.98
CA GLN A 228 39.89 5.90 -21.39
C GLN A 228 39.00 7.07 -21.84
N LEU A 229 39.37 7.68 -22.96
CA LEU A 229 38.50 8.67 -23.62
C LEU A 229 37.39 7.95 -24.38
N ASP A 230 36.23 8.58 -24.41
CA ASP A 230 35.12 8.17 -25.25
C ASP A 230 35.29 8.79 -26.65
N ASP A 231 34.67 8.19 -27.67
CA ASP A 231 34.84 8.63 -29.07
C ASP A 231 34.53 10.12 -29.27
N HIS A 232 33.51 10.65 -28.59
CA HIS A 232 33.12 12.05 -28.68
C HIS A 232 34.17 13.00 -28.07
N GLU A 233 34.85 12.60 -27.00
CA GLU A 233 35.93 13.40 -26.40
C GLU A 233 37.18 13.43 -27.27
N VAL A 234 37.52 12.31 -27.92
CA VAL A 234 38.61 12.25 -28.89
C VAL A 234 38.33 13.19 -30.06
N GLU A 235 37.08 13.19 -30.54
CA GLU A 235 36.64 14.11 -31.60
C GLU A 235 36.65 15.58 -31.17
N LEU A 236 36.31 15.90 -29.92
CA LEU A 236 36.39 17.27 -29.39
C LEU A 236 37.84 17.76 -29.25
N ILE A 237 38.76 16.89 -28.82
CA ILE A 237 40.20 17.20 -28.81
C ILE A 237 40.72 17.42 -30.24
N LYS A 238 40.31 16.57 -31.19
CA LYS A 238 40.64 16.73 -32.60
C LYS A 238 40.17 18.08 -33.13
N TYR A 239 38.90 18.42 -32.88
CA TYR A 239 38.29 19.68 -33.29
C TYR A 239 39.05 20.89 -32.72
N TRP A 240 39.42 20.86 -31.45
CA TRP A 240 40.23 21.92 -30.85
C TRP A 240 41.58 22.12 -31.54
N ILE A 241 42.30 21.02 -31.86
CA ILE A 241 43.58 21.10 -32.56
C ILE A 241 43.41 21.68 -33.97
N ASP A 242 42.42 21.18 -34.70
CA ASP A 242 42.13 21.61 -36.08
C ASP A 242 41.64 23.07 -36.14
N SER A 243 40.99 23.57 -35.08
CA SER A 243 40.58 24.97 -34.93
C SER A 243 41.73 25.90 -34.53
N GLY A 244 42.98 25.39 -34.48
CA GLY A 244 44.17 26.20 -34.19
C GLY A 244 44.73 26.03 -32.78
N ALA A 245 44.20 25.10 -31.98
CA ALA A 245 44.65 24.80 -30.62
C ALA A 245 44.71 26.05 -29.71
N SER A 246 43.76 26.96 -29.88
CA SER A 246 43.68 28.21 -29.13
C SER A 246 43.29 27.98 -27.68
N PHE A 247 43.93 28.70 -26.75
CA PHE A 247 43.65 28.59 -25.31
C PHE A 247 42.63 29.62 -24.81
N SER A 248 42.45 30.72 -25.54
CA SER A 248 41.68 31.89 -25.06
C SER A 248 40.61 32.38 -26.03
N GLU A 249 40.55 31.84 -27.26
CA GLU A 249 39.55 32.26 -28.24
C GLU A 249 38.19 31.65 -27.96
N TYR A 250 37.17 32.46 -28.20
CA TYR A 250 35.77 32.08 -28.12
C TYR A 250 35.24 31.97 -29.54
N GLU A 251 34.70 30.81 -29.88
CA GLU A 251 34.22 30.49 -31.21
C GLU A 251 32.73 30.17 -31.18
N ILE A 252 32.08 30.35 -32.33
CA ILE A 252 30.71 29.90 -32.55
C ILE A 252 30.83 28.60 -33.35
N PRO A 253 30.54 27.43 -32.74
CA PRO A 253 30.62 26.15 -33.45
C PRO A 253 29.70 26.15 -34.67
N ASN A 254 30.12 25.46 -35.74
CA ASN A 254 29.30 25.32 -36.93
C ASN A 254 27.99 24.57 -36.60
N GLN A 255 26.88 25.29 -36.62
CA GLN A 255 25.55 24.76 -36.30
C GLN A 255 25.05 23.73 -37.33
N GLU A 256 25.63 23.70 -38.53
CA GLU A 256 25.28 22.72 -39.56
C GLU A 256 25.99 21.36 -39.35
N ASP A 257 27.00 21.30 -38.47
CA ASP A 257 27.68 20.05 -38.12
C ASP A 257 26.95 19.37 -36.95
N GLU A 258 25.91 18.61 -37.27
CA GLU A 258 25.10 17.87 -36.28
C GLU A 258 25.94 17.01 -35.33
N LYS A 259 27.07 16.46 -35.82
CA LYS A 259 27.95 15.59 -35.04
C LYS A 259 28.75 16.40 -34.01
N LEU A 260 29.31 17.54 -34.43
CA LEU A 260 30.00 18.47 -33.54
C LEU A 260 29.04 19.02 -32.47
N ILE A 261 27.84 19.44 -32.88
CA ILE A 261 26.81 19.96 -31.97
C ILE A 261 26.39 18.90 -30.96
N TYR A 262 26.16 17.66 -31.40
CA TYR A 262 25.86 16.54 -30.50
C TYR A 262 26.98 16.30 -29.47
N ASN A 263 28.25 16.29 -29.93
CA ASN A 263 29.39 16.08 -29.05
C ASN A 263 29.56 17.23 -28.05
N LEU A 264 29.40 18.49 -28.48
CA LEU A 264 29.45 19.65 -27.57
C LEU A 264 28.29 19.62 -26.58
N ALA A 265 27.08 19.31 -27.05
CA ALA A 265 25.88 19.17 -26.23
C ALA A 265 26.03 18.10 -25.13
N SER A 266 26.77 17.02 -25.40
CA SER A 266 27.04 15.99 -24.40
C SER A 266 27.95 16.47 -23.26
N PHE A 267 28.67 17.57 -23.48
CA PHE A 267 29.66 18.12 -22.55
C PHE A 267 29.09 19.21 -21.63
N PHE A 268 28.03 19.89 -22.05
CA PHE A 268 27.35 20.91 -21.26
C PHE A 268 26.08 20.35 -20.61
N PRO A 269 25.71 20.79 -19.40
CA PRO A 269 24.41 20.47 -18.85
C PRO A 269 23.30 21.03 -19.77
N PRO A 270 22.16 20.35 -19.91
CA PRO A 270 21.06 20.86 -20.72
C PRO A 270 20.63 22.24 -20.21
N VAL A 271 20.39 23.17 -21.14
CA VAL A 271 19.96 24.53 -20.84
C VAL A 271 18.71 24.46 -19.95
N ARG A 272 18.83 24.98 -18.72
CA ARG A 272 17.70 25.04 -17.80
C ARG A 272 16.78 26.15 -18.28
N VAL A 273 15.55 25.80 -18.67
CA VAL A 273 14.50 26.80 -18.93
C VAL A 273 14.18 27.50 -17.61
N GLU A 274 14.71 28.71 -17.41
CA GLU A 274 14.40 29.52 -16.24
C GLU A 274 12.98 30.07 -16.37
N ILE A 275 12.09 29.59 -15.52
CA ILE A 275 10.71 30.09 -15.44
C ILE A 275 10.62 31.09 -14.32
N GLU A 276 9.98 32.23 -14.58
CA GLU A 276 9.72 33.24 -13.56
C GLU A 276 8.87 32.69 -12.40
N ALA A 277 9.23 33.08 -11.17
CA ALA A 277 8.48 32.67 -9.99
C ALA A 277 7.03 33.21 -10.02
N PRO A 278 6.04 32.41 -9.57
CA PRO A 278 4.65 32.85 -9.48
C PRO A 278 4.49 33.97 -8.44
N LYS A 279 3.66 34.98 -8.73
CA LYS A 279 3.37 36.05 -7.76
C LYS A 279 2.67 35.48 -6.53
N GLN A 280 3.13 35.85 -5.34
CA GLN A 280 2.60 35.35 -4.06
C GLN A 280 1.07 35.45 -3.95
N ARG A 281 0.49 36.59 -4.35
CA ARG A 281 -0.97 36.81 -4.36
C ARG A 281 -1.77 35.76 -5.15
N TYR A 282 -1.18 35.16 -6.18
CA TYR A 282 -1.82 34.10 -6.97
C TYR A 282 -1.81 32.78 -6.22
N LEU A 283 -0.72 32.49 -5.49
CA LEU A 283 -0.62 31.29 -4.66
C LEU A 283 -1.62 31.33 -3.49
N GLU A 284 -1.74 32.48 -2.83
CA GLU A 284 -2.72 32.70 -1.76
C GLU A 284 -4.15 32.51 -2.27
N LYS A 285 -4.48 33.13 -3.40
CA LYS A 285 -5.79 32.97 -4.04
C LYS A 285 -6.10 31.53 -4.42
N LEU A 286 -5.11 30.74 -4.84
CA LEU A 286 -5.32 29.32 -5.15
C LEU A 286 -5.61 28.51 -3.88
N LYS A 287 -4.93 28.79 -2.77
CA LYS A 287 -5.21 28.17 -1.47
C LYS A 287 -6.65 28.46 -1.01
N ASP A 288 -7.10 29.71 -1.13
CA ASP A 288 -8.48 30.11 -0.81
C ASP A 288 -9.53 29.42 -1.71
N LEU A 289 -9.11 28.99 -2.90
CA LEU A 289 -9.91 28.25 -3.88
C LEU A 289 -9.81 26.72 -3.69
N ASN A 290 -9.36 26.24 -2.52
CA ASN A 290 -9.18 24.83 -2.18
C ASN A 290 -8.17 24.09 -3.09
N PHE A 291 -7.12 24.78 -3.55
CA PHE A 291 -5.98 24.13 -4.18
C PHE A 291 -4.84 23.92 -3.20
N ARG A 292 -4.27 22.71 -3.22
CA ARG A 292 -2.93 22.46 -2.70
C ARG A 292 -1.93 22.78 -3.81
N VAL A 293 -0.96 23.63 -3.50
CA VAL A 293 0.08 24.06 -4.42
C VAL A 293 1.42 23.68 -3.83
N GLU A 294 2.17 22.86 -4.56
CA GLU A 294 3.49 22.37 -4.21
C GLU A 294 4.49 22.73 -5.31
N ARG A 295 5.75 22.84 -4.94
CA ARG A 295 6.83 23.05 -5.91
C ARG A 295 7.15 21.70 -6.55
N TYR A 296 7.20 21.66 -7.89
CA TYR A 296 7.47 20.42 -8.61
C TYR A 296 8.92 19.94 -8.46
N SER A 297 9.89 20.87 -8.50
CA SER A 297 11.31 20.58 -8.29
C SER A 297 12.00 21.70 -7.52
N VAL A 298 13.05 21.36 -6.77
CA VAL A 298 13.87 22.32 -6.00
C VAL A 298 14.65 23.26 -6.92
N ASP A 299 14.86 22.87 -8.18
CA ASP A 299 15.72 23.59 -9.13
C ASP A 299 14.96 24.50 -10.11
N ASN A 300 13.62 24.50 -10.10
CA ASN A 300 12.82 25.32 -11.00
C ASN A 300 11.55 25.89 -10.33
N ASN A 301 10.84 26.78 -11.02
CA ASN A 301 9.63 27.42 -10.51
C ASN A 301 8.33 26.75 -10.98
N TYR A 302 8.41 25.50 -11.43
CA TYR A 302 7.21 24.74 -11.78
C TYR A 302 6.42 24.30 -10.54
N LEU A 303 5.12 24.14 -10.72
CA LEU A 303 4.15 23.84 -9.68
C LEU A 303 3.38 22.54 -9.96
N ASP A 304 3.22 21.73 -8.91
CA ASP A 304 2.26 20.64 -8.82
C ASP A 304 1.03 21.14 -8.05
N VAL A 305 -0.13 21.12 -8.70
CA VAL A 305 -1.36 21.68 -8.15
C VAL A 305 -2.44 20.61 -8.09
N LYS A 306 -3.05 20.45 -6.92
CA LYS A 306 -4.17 19.54 -6.70
C LYS A 306 -5.39 20.28 -6.18
N PHE A 307 -6.55 20.03 -6.80
CA PHE A 307 -7.83 20.50 -6.29
C PHE A 307 -8.31 19.58 -5.17
N LEU A 308 -8.76 20.16 -4.05
CA LEU A 308 -9.24 19.44 -2.87
C LEU A 308 -10.75 19.54 -2.66
N GLY A 309 -11.46 20.28 -3.51
CA GLY A 309 -12.91 20.46 -3.40
C GLY A 309 -13.72 19.42 -4.20
N ASP A 310 -15.02 19.36 -3.94
CA ASP A 310 -15.93 18.41 -4.59
C ASP A 310 -16.38 18.83 -6.00
N LYS A 311 -16.35 20.14 -6.30
CA LYS A 311 -16.82 20.69 -7.58
C LYS A 311 -15.93 21.82 -8.09
N ILE A 312 -15.29 21.57 -9.23
CA ILE A 312 -14.52 22.59 -9.95
C ILE A 312 -15.45 23.45 -10.82
N GLY A 313 -15.01 24.65 -11.16
CA GLY A 313 -15.82 25.63 -11.88
C GLY A 313 -14.99 26.78 -12.39
N GLN A 314 -15.60 27.68 -13.16
CA GLN A 314 -14.91 28.77 -13.86
C GLN A 314 -13.98 29.60 -12.98
N LYS A 315 -14.43 29.93 -11.75
CA LYS A 315 -13.65 30.72 -10.79
C LYS A 315 -12.30 30.07 -10.45
N HIS A 316 -12.28 28.74 -10.38
CA HIS A 316 -11.10 27.95 -10.06
C HIS A 316 -10.11 27.95 -11.23
N LEU A 317 -10.61 27.71 -12.45
CA LEU A 317 -9.79 27.77 -13.67
C LEU A 317 -9.19 29.16 -13.90
N ASN A 318 -9.97 30.23 -13.66
CA ASN A 318 -9.47 31.60 -13.71
C ASN A 318 -8.35 31.86 -12.70
N GLY A 319 -8.35 31.17 -11.56
CA GLY A 319 -7.23 31.16 -10.61
C GLY A 319 -5.99 30.54 -11.24
N LEU A 320 -6.13 29.33 -11.78
CA LEU A 320 -5.04 28.56 -12.40
C LEU A 320 -4.43 29.26 -13.62
N PHE A 321 -5.23 29.98 -14.42
CA PHE A 321 -4.69 30.71 -15.59
C PHE A 321 -3.69 31.82 -15.21
N ASN A 322 -3.69 32.32 -13.98
CA ASN A 322 -2.68 33.30 -13.55
C ASN A 322 -1.29 32.68 -13.35
N ILE A 323 -1.19 31.35 -13.34
CA ILE A 323 0.05 30.59 -13.19
C ILE A 323 0.24 29.62 -14.37
N SER A 324 -0.34 29.91 -15.55
CA SER A 324 -0.35 29.00 -16.72
C SER A 324 1.05 28.57 -17.18
N LYS A 325 2.05 29.43 -16.98
CA LYS A 325 3.47 29.20 -17.32
C LYS A 325 4.21 28.36 -16.28
N GLN A 326 3.77 28.41 -15.03
CA GLN A 326 4.38 27.68 -13.91
C GLN A 326 3.69 26.34 -13.66
N LEU A 327 2.46 26.16 -14.11
CA LEU A 327 1.66 24.96 -13.86
C LEU A 327 2.11 23.81 -14.78
N ILE A 328 2.91 22.87 -14.25
CA ILE A 328 3.37 21.68 -14.99
C ILE A 328 2.48 20.47 -14.75
N LYS A 329 1.93 20.34 -13.53
CA LYS A 329 1.12 19.21 -13.11
C LYS A 329 -0.16 19.66 -12.44
N LEU A 330 -1.27 19.08 -12.88
CA LEU A 330 -2.61 19.41 -12.39
C LEU A 330 -3.40 18.13 -12.08
N ASP A 331 -3.87 18.01 -10.84
CA ASP A 331 -4.82 16.99 -10.40
C ASP A 331 -6.17 17.63 -10.07
N VAL A 332 -7.18 17.33 -10.90
CA VAL A 332 -8.58 17.73 -10.73
C VAL A 332 -9.50 16.52 -10.72
N SER A 333 -8.99 15.39 -10.22
CA SER A 333 -9.76 14.14 -10.11
C SER A 333 -10.95 14.32 -9.14
N ASN A 334 -12.04 13.59 -9.37
CA ASN A 334 -13.25 13.60 -8.55
C ASN A 334 -13.78 15.01 -8.25
N SER A 335 -13.86 15.87 -9.28
CA SER A 335 -14.21 17.28 -9.12
C SER A 335 -15.46 17.69 -9.91
N GLN A 336 -16.22 16.72 -10.43
CA GLN A 336 -17.38 16.94 -11.30
C GLN A 336 -17.04 17.83 -12.51
N LEU A 337 -15.80 17.75 -13.00
CA LEU A 337 -15.37 18.47 -14.20
C LEU A 337 -16.14 17.93 -15.41
N ASP A 338 -16.76 18.82 -16.16
CA ASP A 338 -17.49 18.48 -17.39
C ASP A 338 -16.70 18.88 -18.65
N ASP A 339 -17.14 18.38 -19.80
CA ASP A 339 -16.51 18.66 -21.10
C ASP A 339 -16.47 20.16 -21.42
N LYS A 340 -17.44 20.93 -20.92
CA LYS A 340 -17.52 22.38 -21.15
C LYS A 340 -16.36 23.10 -20.47
N LEU A 341 -16.11 22.80 -19.19
CA LEU A 341 -14.99 23.38 -18.45
C LEU A 341 -13.64 22.86 -18.95
N LEU A 342 -13.57 21.59 -19.34
CA LEU A 342 -12.35 20.98 -19.89
C LEU A 342 -11.86 21.68 -21.16
N SER A 343 -12.78 22.20 -21.99
CA SER A 343 -12.42 22.95 -23.20
C SER A 343 -11.51 24.17 -22.96
N MET A 344 -11.49 24.68 -21.72
CA MET A 344 -10.68 25.84 -21.35
C MET A 344 -9.23 25.49 -21.01
N PHE A 345 -8.88 24.20 -20.94
CA PHE A 345 -7.53 23.72 -20.58
C PHE A 345 -6.52 24.01 -21.70
N SER A 346 -6.99 24.31 -22.91
CA SER A 346 -6.18 24.84 -24.01
C SER A 346 -5.40 26.12 -23.65
N LYS A 347 -5.80 26.85 -22.59
CA LYS A 347 -5.10 28.06 -22.13
C LYS A 347 -3.83 27.79 -21.32
N PHE A 348 -3.58 26.55 -20.89
CA PHE A 348 -2.34 26.23 -20.18
C PHE A 348 -1.16 26.21 -21.15
N GLU A 349 -0.04 26.80 -20.75
CA GLU A 349 1.16 26.97 -21.60
C GLU A 349 2.18 25.86 -21.35
N SER A 350 2.32 25.43 -20.10
CA SER A 350 3.38 24.50 -19.67
C SER A 350 2.88 23.20 -19.04
N LEU A 351 1.58 22.92 -19.15
CA LEU A 351 0.97 21.74 -18.55
C LEU A 351 1.42 20.47 -19.30
N GLU A 352 2.06 19.54 -18.58
CA GLU A 352 2.57 18.28 -19.12
C GLU A 352 1.91 17.05 -18.48
N TYR A 353 1.49 17.16 -17.21
CA TYR A 353 0.92 16.05 -16.43
C TYR A 353 -0.49 16.40 -15.98
N LEU A 354 -1.49 15.67 -16.45
CA LEU A 354 -2.89 15.99 -16.19
C LEU A 354 -3.65 14.77 -15.66
N LYS A 355 -4.25 14.91 -14.47
CA LYS A 355 -5.13 13.88 -13.89
C LYS A 355 -6.57 14.34 -13.86
N LEU A 356 -7.43 13.57 -14.53
CA LEU A 356 -8.85 13.84 -14.71
C LEU A 356 -9.75 12.71 -14.21
N ASN A 357 -9.23 11.80 -13.39
CA ASN A 357 -9.95 10.60 -12.94
C ASN A 357 -11.30 10.94 -12.28
N ASP A 358 -12.26 10.03 -12.39
CA ASP A 358 -13.56 10.13 -11.69
C ASP A 358 -14.35 11.40 -12.04
N ASN A 359 -14.25 11.86 -13.29
CA ASN A 359 -15.03 12.97 -13.82
C ASN A 359 -15.95 12.50 -14.96
N PRO A 360 -17.15 13.11 -15.13
CA PRO A 360 -18.11 12.76 -16.18
C PRO A 360 -17.69 13.29 -17.57
N LEU A 361 -16.47 12.95 -18.00
CA LEU A 361 -15.88 13.39 -19.27
C LEU A 361 -16.23 12.44 -20.40
N SER A 362 -16.40 12.99 -21.61
CA SER A 362 -16.64 12.25 -22.84
C SER A 362 -15.67 12.67 -23.95
N ASP A 363 -15.80 12.04 -25.12
CA ASP A 363 -15.04 12.37 -26.33
C ASP A 363 -15.09 13.87 -26.70
N LYS A 364 -16.14 14.60 -26.30
CA LYS A 364 -16.27 16.03 -26.55
C LYS A 364 -15.21 16.85 -25.82
N GLY A 365 -14.86 16.46 -24.60
CA GLY A 365 -13.85 17.14 -23.79
C GLY A 365 -12.45 16.93 -24.36
N LEU A 366 -12.13 15.70 -24.77
CA LEU A 366 -10.80 15.31 -25.24
C LEU A 366 -10.33 16.08 -26.48
N LYS A 367 -11.23 16.32 -27.45
CA LYS A 367 -10.94 17.07 -28.69
C LYS A 367 -10.39 18.50 -28.47
N ARG A 368 -10.46 19.02 -27.24
CA ARG A 368 -10.11 20.41 -26.90
C ARG A 368 -8.94 20.54 -25.93
N ILE A 369 -8.36 19.42 -25.49
CA ILE A 369 -7.14 19.41 -24.69
C ILE A 369 -5.94 19.60 -25.63
N LYS A 370 -4.94 20.39 -25.21
CA LYS A 370 -3.70 20.54 -25.98
C LYS A 370 -2.93 19.21 -26.01
N ALA A 371 -2.37 18.90 -27.18
CA ALA A 371 -1.77 17.60 -27.46
C ALA A 371 -0.34 17.42 -26.88
N ASN A 372 0.21 18.45 -26.21
CA ASN A 372 1.58 18.46 -25.68
C ASN A 372 1.71 17.88 -24.26
N LEU A 373 0.77 17.01 -23.84
CA LEU A 373 0.86 16.34 -22.55
C LEU A 373 1.86 15.19 -22.64
N LYS A 374 2.65 14.97 -21.57
CA LYS A 374 3.48 13.78 -21.39
C LYS A 374 2.73 12.66 -20.70
N SER A 375 1.81 13.00 -19.80
CA SER A 375 0.98 12.02 -19.09
C SER A 375 -0.45 12.50 -18.90
N LEU A 376 -1.40 11.59 -19.15
CA LEU A 376 -2.83 11.85 -19.01
C LEU A 376 -3.53 10.69 -18.29
N ASN A 377 -4.26 11.00 -17.21
CA ASN A 377 -5.06 10.01 -16.49
C ASN A 377 -6.55 10.30 -16.70
N LEU A 378 -7.28 9.30 -17.22
CA LEU A 378 -8.70 9.35 -17.57
C LEU A 378 -9.47 8.17 -16.94
N ASN A 379 -8.99 7.63 -15.81
CA ASN A 379 -9.63 6.49 -15.16
C ASN A 379 -11.06 6.85 -14.74
N ASN A 380 -12.00 5.91 -14.85
CA ASN A 380 -13.41 6.10 -14.49
C ASN A 380 -14.08 7.27 -15.24
N THR A 381 -13.84 7.39 -16.54
CA THR A 381 -14.48 8.40 -17.42
C THR A 381 -15.28 7.73 -18.53
N ASN A 382 -16.15 8.48 -19.22
CA ASN A 382 -16.99 7.98 -20.32
C ASN A 382 -16.34 8.19 -21.69
N VAL A 383 -15.01 8.16 -21.73
CA VAL A 383 -14.22 8.27 -22.96
C VAL A 383 -14.32 6.96 -23.74
N SER A 384 -14.58 7.05 -25.03
CA SER A 384 -14.65 5.90 -25.94
C SER A 384 -13.35 5.68 -26.72
N TYR A 385 -13.21 4.50 -27.32
CA TYR A 385 -12.11 4.19 -28.23
C TYR A 385 -11.97 5.24 -29.35
N LYS A 386 -13.09 5.64 -29.97
CA LYS A 386 -13.09 6.58 -31.09
C LYS A 386 -12.59 7.97 -30.68
N GLY A 387 -13.03 8.46 -29.53
CA GLY A 387 -12.59 9.77 -29.03
C GLY A 387 -11.11 9.79 -28.66
N LEU A 388 -10.61 8.66 -28.15
CA LEU A 388 -9.21 8.51 -27.78
C LEU A 388 -8.30 8.36 -29.01
N ASP A 389 -8.70 7.54 -29.99
CA ASP A 389 -7.97 7.33 -31.24
C ASP A 389 -7.71 8.67 -31.96
N GLU A 390 -8.76 9.48 -32.16
CA GLU A 390 -8.65 10.82 -32.76
C GLU A 390 -7.74 11.78 -31.96
N PHE A 391 -7.72 11.63 -30.63
CA PHE A 391 -6.84 12.43 -29.77
C PHE A 391 -5.38 12.00 -29.88
N LEU A 392 -5.11 10.70 -29.96
CA LEU A 392 -3.76 10.13 -30.00
C LEU A 392 -3.05 10.36 -31.33
N GLU A 393 -3.78 10.47 -32.45
CA GLU A 393 -3.20 10.82 -33.76
C GLU A 393 -2.31 12.07 -33.73
N ASN A 394 -2.61 13.03 -32.84
CA ASN A 394 -1.90 14.31 -32.76
C ASN A 394 -1.21 14.54 -31.41
N ALA A 395 -1.25 13.57 -30.48
CA ALA A 395 -0.72 13.72 -29.12
C ALA A 395 0.73 13.26 -28.99
N THR A 396 1.52 13.99 -28.19
CA THR A 396 2.91 13.61 -27.83
C THR A 396 2.97 12.97 -26.45
N LEU A 397 2.03 12.07 -26.15
CA LEU A 397 1.90 11.41 -24.86
C LEU A 397 2.93 10.27 -24.71
N LYS A 398 3.48 10.13 -23.50
CA LYS A 398 4.28 8.96 -23.11
C LYS A 398 3.46 7.96 -22.30
N ASN A 399 2.64 8.46 -21.37
CA ASN A 399 1.88 7.64 -20.42
C ASN A 399 0.39 7.98 -20.47
N LEU A 400 -0.46 6.95 -20.54
CA LEU A 400 -1.90 7.11 -20.61
C LEU A 400 -2.61 6.09 -19.72
N TYR A 401 -3.51 6.55 -18.85
CA TYR A 401 -4.22 5.68 -17.91
C TYR A 401 -5.73 5.71 -18.17
N LEU A 402 -6.32 4.54 -18.42
CA LEU A 402 -7.67 4.36 -18.97
C LEU A 402 -8.49 3.29 -18.22
N TRP A 403 -8.17 3.04 -16.95
CA TRP A 403 -8.90 2.04 -16.16
C TRP A 403 -10.40 2.39 -16.06
N ASN A 404 -11.25 1.38 -16.29
CA ASN A 404 -12.72 1.49 -16.23
C ASN A 404 -13.29 2.64 -17.08
N THR A 405 -12.84 2.71 -18.34
CA THR A 405 -13.37 3.57 -19.40
C THR A 405 -14.31 2.78 -20.33
N ASP A 406 -14.99 3.47 -21.26
CA ASP A 406 -15.91 2.88 -22.25
C ASP A 406 -15.14 2.25 -23.45
N ILE A 407 -14.05 1.52 -23.16
CA ILE A 407 -13.14 0.89 -24.11
C ILE A 407 -13.11 -0.62 -23.86
N SER A 408 -13.57 -1.40 -24.84
CA SER A 408 -13.62 -2.86 -24.77
C SER A 408 -12.21 -3.48 -24.85
N THR A 409 -12.05 -4.71 -24.34
CA THR A 409 -10.73 -5.41 -24.38
C THR A 409 -10.18 -5.58 -25.80
N LYS A 410 -11.05 -5.66 -26.82
CA LYS A 410 -10.59 -5.71 -28.22
C LYS A 410 -9.97 -4.38 -28.64
N GLU A 411 -10.63 -3.27 -28.31
CA GLU A 411 -10.16 -1.91 -28.60
C GLU A 411 -8.91 -1.56 -27.80
N GLN A 412 -8.77 -2.06 -26.57
CA GLN A 412 -7.54 -1.92 -25.76
C GLN A 412 -6.33 -2.52 -26.48
N ASN A 413 -6.45 -3.74 -26.99
CA ASN A 413 -5.38 -4.40 -27.75
C ASN A 413 -5.05 -3.65 -29.04
N GLN A 414 -6.05 -3.04 -29.67
CA GLN A 414 -5.86 -2.24 -30.88
C GLN A 414 -5.07 -0.96 -30.58
N LEU A 415 -5.42 -0.22 -29.51
CA LEU A 415 -4.67 0.95 -29.07
C LEU A 415 -3.19 0.64 -28.78
N LEU A 416 -2.91 -0.51 -28.16
CA LEU A 416 -1.54 -0.96 -27.87
C LEU A 416 -0.74 -1.34 -29.12
N GLN A 417 -1.42 -1.62 -30.24
CA GLN A 417 -0.77 -1.92 -31.53
C GLN A 417 -0.56 -0.66 -32.37
N ASP A 418 -1.54 0.25 -32.34
CA ASP A 418 -1.59 1.43 -33.19
C ASP A 418 -0.65 2.55 -32.67
N TYR A 419 -0.40 2.59 -31.36
CA TYR A 419 0.36 3.67 -30.71
C TYR A 419 1.52 3.16 -29.85
N ASN A 420 2.69 3.77 -30.00
CA ASN A 420 3.88 3.49 -29.18
C ASN A 420 3.89 4.34 -27.89
N ILE A 421 2.88 4.14 -27.04
CA ILE A 421 2.65 4.87 -25.77
C ILE A 421 2.47 3.83 -24.66
N ASP A 422 2.93 4.12 -23.43
CA ASP A 422 2.64 3.29 -22.27
C ASP A 422 1.18 3.49 -21.86
N ILE A 423 0.30 2.57 -22.30
CA ILE A 423 -1.13 2.62 -22.00
C ILE A 423 -1.47 1.61 -20.91
N ASN A 424 -1.97 2.13 -19.81
CA ASN A 424 -2.38 1.37 -18.64
C ASN A 424 -3.91 1.30 -18.55
N PHE A 425 -4.46 0.08 -18.64
CA PHE A 425 -5.90 -0.19 -18.49
C PHE A 425 -6.28 -0.70 -17.09
N GLY A 426 -5.35 -0.63 -16.13
CA GLY A 426 -5.44 -1.21 -14.80
C GLY A 426 -5.41 -2.74 -14.79
N SER A 427 -5.04 -3.32 -13.66
CA SER A 427 -5.09 -4.78 -13.49
C SER A 427 -6.54 -5.26 -13.33
N LYS A 428 -7.01 -6.11 -14.26
CA LYS A 428 -8.26 -6.88 -14.11
C LYS A 428 -8.25 -7.77 -12.87
N SER A 429 -7.09 -8.08 -12.29
CA SER A 429 -6.92 -9.00 -11.17
C SER A 429 -6.93 -8.35 -9.79
N PHE A 430 -6.99 -7.01 -9.68
CA PHE A 430 -7.07 -6.38 -8.36
C PHE A 430 -8.52 -6.40 -7.85
N GLY A 431 -8.89 -7.50 -7.19
CA GLY A 431 -10.13 -7.59 -6.42
C GLY A 431 -11.24 -8.48 -7.01
N THR A 432 -11.03 -9.14 -8.15
CA THR A 432 -12.01 -10.12 -8.68
C THR A 432 -12.31 -11.27 -7.72
N ASP A 433 -11.39 -11.55 -6.80
CA ASP A 433 -11.55 -12.54 -5.73
C ASP A 433 -11.67 -11.93 -4.33
N MET A 434 -11.70 -10.59 -4.20
CA MET A 434 -11.83 -9.96 -2.89
C MET A 434 -13.31 -9.97 -2.49
N PRO A 435 -13.69 -10.71 -1.42
CA PRO A 435 -15.08 -10.78 -1.01
C PRO A 435 -15.56 -9.42 -0.51
N LEU A 436 -16.80 -9.08 -0.82
CA LEU A 436 -17.46 -7.92 -0.22
C LEU A 436 -17.44 -8.04 1.30
N SER A 437 -17.36 -6.89 1.99
CA SER A 437 -17.45 -6.88 3.45
C SER A 437 -18.81 -7.46 3.90
N PRO A 438 -18.84 -8.27 4.98
CA PRO A 438 -20.08 -8.79 5.53
C PRO A 438 -21.07 -7.66 5.87
N PRO A 439 -22.37 -7.83 5.63
CA PRO A 439 -23.37 -6.82 5.96
C PRO A 439 -23.39 -6.49 7.45
N LEU A 440 -23.43 -5.20 7.79
CA LEU A 440 -23.50 -4.75 9.18
C LEU A 440 -24.95 -4.41 9.53
N ILE A 441 -25.50 -5.11 10.52
CA ILE A 441 -26.83 -4.84 11.07
C ILE A 441 -26.72 -3.76 12.15
N VAL A 442 -27.43 -2.65 11.96
CA VAL A 442 -27.33 -1.44 12.80
C VAL A 442 -27.98 -1.63 14.18
N SER A 443 -29.18 -2.23 14.22
CA SER A 443 -29.92 -2.42 15.47
C SER A 443 -29.25 -3.49 16.34
N LYS A 444 -28.97 -3.17 17.62
CA LYS A 444 -28.44 -4.14 18.59
C LYS A 444 -29.53 -4.98 19.26
N GLN A 445 -30.75 -4.49 19.32
CA GLN A 445 -31.86 -5.18 19.99
C GLN A 445 -32.28 -6.42 19.21
N THR A 446 -32.42 -7.54 19.90
CA THR A 446 -32.75 -8.85 19.30
C THR A 446 -34.03 -9.47 19.87
N LEU A 447 -34.45 -9.03 21.07
CA LEU A 447 -35.74 -9.38 21.66
C LEU A 447 -36.78 -8.30 21.38
N PHE A 448 -38.00 -8.71 21.01
CA PHE A 448 -39.10 -7.79 20.71
C PHE A 448 -40.46 -8.34 21.16
N LYS A 449 -41.42 -7.44 21.47
CA LYS A 449 -42.76 -7.83 21.93
C LYS A 449 -43.77 -7.99 20.80
N ASP A 450 -43.90 -6.93 19.98
CA ASP A 450 -44.84 -6.90 18.85
C ASP A 450 -44.09 -7.04 17.52
N SER A 451 -43.19 -6.10 17.23
CA SER A 451 -42.29 -6.17 16.08
C SER A 451 -41.07 -5.29 16.28
N ILE A 452 -40.03 -5.50 15.49
CA ILE A 452 -38.83 -4.67 15.42
C ILE A 452 -38.49 -4.38 13.96
N PHE A 453 -37.91 -3.21 13.70
CA PHE A 453 -37.34 -2.86 12.40
C PHE A 453 -35.82 -3.01 12.44
N VAL A 454 -35.28 -3.73 11.45
CA VAL A 454 -33.86 -4.03 11.34
C VAL A 454 -33.29 -3.29 10.14
N GLU A 455 -32.30 -2.47 10.40
CA GLU A 455 -31.59 -1.70 9.37
C GLU A 455 -30.21 -2.31 9.09
N ILE A 456 -29.82 -2.28 7.81
CA ILE A 456 -28.50 -2.65 7.33
C ILE A 456 -27.74 -1.37 6.97
N PHE A 457 -26.50 -1.26 7.45
CA PHE A 457 -25.62 -0.13 7.17
C PHE A 457 -25.26 -0.09 5.69
N ASN A 458 -25.42 1.08 5.07
CA ASN A 458 -25.12 1.26 3.65
C ASN A 458 -23.62 1.52 3.44
N ALA A 459 -22.90 0.50 2.97
CA ALA A 459 -21.45 0.62 2.71
C ALA A 459 -21.16 1.57 1.54
N LEU A 460 -19.99 2.24 1.58
CA LEU A 460 -19.54 3.22 0.56
C LEU A 460 -19.56 2.68 -0.88
N GLY A 461 -19.44 1.35 -1.07
CA GLY A 461 -19.49 0.69 -2.37
C GLY A 461 -20.89 0.41 -2.92
N LYS A 462 -21.96 0.77 -2.20
CA LYS A 462 -23.38 0.53 -2.52
C LYS A 462 -23.66 -0.88 -3.10
N PRO A 463 -23.29 -1.97 -2.40
CA PRO A 463 -23.65 -3.31 -2.84
C PRO A 463 -25.16 -3.56 -2.66
N ASN A 464 -25.70 -4.50 -3.42
CA ASN A 464 -27.08 -4.95 -3.25
C ASN A 464 -27.12 -5.97 -2.10
N TYR A 465 -27.84 -5.66 -1.03
CA TYR A 465 -28.04 -6.59 0.07
C TYR A 465 -29.27 -7.45 -0.17
N ARG A 466 -29.14 -8.76 0.01
CA ARG A 466 -30.28 -9.69 0.00
C ARG A 466 -30.38 -10.44 1.31
N TYR A 467 -31.59 -10.82 1.67
CA TYR A 467 -31.85 -11.45 2.96
C TYR A 467 -32.93 -12.52 2.89
N THR A 468 -32.92 -13.38 3.90
CA THR A 468 -33.92 -14.42 4.15
C THR A 468 -34.35 -14.37 5.62
N LEU A 469 -35.60 -14.75 5.89
CA LEU A 469 -36.21 -14.74 7.22
C LEU A 469 -36.49 -16.16 7.76
N ASP A 470 -36.28 -17.19 6.95
CA ASP A 470 -36.45 -18.59 7.31
C ASP A 470 -35.12 -19.28 7.67
N GLY A 471 -34.00 -18.56 7.55
CA GLY A 471 -32.66 -19.08 7.80
C GLY A 471 -32.00 -19.81 6.62
N SER A 472 -32.64 -19.85 5.44
CA SER A 472 -32.01 -20.29 4.18
C SER A 472 -30.88 -19.34 3.78
N GLU A 473 -29.88 -19.82 3.02
CA GLU A 473 -28.79 -18.94 2.56
C GLU A 473 -29.29 -17.92 1.53
N PRO A 474 -29.03 -16.60 1.69
CA PRO A 474 -29.39 -15.61 0.69
C PRO A 474 -28.64 -15.83 -0.62
N ASP A 475 -29.38 -15.78 -1.72
CA ASP A 475 -28.91 -15.98 -3.09
C ASP A 475 -29.42 -14.86 -4.01
N SER A 476 -29.24 -15.01 -5.33
CA SER A 476 -29.62 -14.00 -6.32
C SER A 476 -31.12 -13.76 -6.47
N ILE A 477 -31.99 -14.65 -5.95
CA ILE A 477 -33.45 -14.53 -6.02
C ILE A 477 -34.08 -14.17 -4.67
N SER A 478 -33.30 -14.20 -3.58
CA SER A 478 -33.70 -13.81 -2.24
C SER A 478 -34.17 -12.35 -2.16
N LEU A 479 -34.92 -11.98 -1.12
CA LEU A 479 -35.50 -10.65 -0.98
C LEU A 479 -34.43 -9.56 -1.02
N LEU A 480 -34.63 -8.53 -1.85
CA LEU A 480 -33.75 -7.37 -1.93
C LEU A 480 -34.05 -6.43 -0.76
N TYR A 481 -33.01 -5.92 -0.11
CA TYR A 481 -33.14 -4.89 0.91
C TYR A 481 -33.29 -3.52 0.26
N ASP A 482 -34.45 -2.90 0.43
CA ASP A 482 -34.81 -1.56 -0.05
C ASP A 482 -35.20 -0.59 1.09
N GLY A 483 -35.25 -1.08 2.32
CA GLY A 483 -35.58 -0.31 3.52
C GLY A 483 -35.60 -1.18 4.78
N PRO A 484 -35.91 -0.61 5.96
CA PRO A 484 -35.89 -1.33 7.24
C PRO A 484 -36.75 -2.61 7.20
N ILE A 485 -36.16 -3.75 7.59
CA ILE A 485 -36.82 -5.06 7.57
C ILE A 485 -37.70 -5.21 8.82
N LYS A 486 -39.01 -5.39 8.64
CA LYS A 486 -39.92 -5.66 9.75
C LYS A 486 -39.85 -7.13 10.17
N ILE A 487 -39.60 -7.38 11.45
CA ILE A 487 -39.66 -8.72 12.08
C ILE A 487 -40.77 -8.71 13.13
N ASP A 488 -41.78 -9.55 12.95
CA ASP A 488 -42.97 -9.66 13.82
C ASP A 488 -43.14 -11.05 14.44
N ARG A 489 -42.23 -11.98 14.14
CA ARG A 489 -42.16 -13.32 14.73
C ARG A 489 -40.72 -13.78 14.87
N SER A 490 -40.46 -14.71 15.78
CA SER A 490 -39.12 -15.26 16.00
C SER A 490 -38.54 -15.77 14.68
N THR A 491 -37.36 -15.26 14.32
CA THR A 491 -36.83 -15.31 12.96
C THR A 491 -35.31 -15.42 12.98
N LYS A 492 -34.75 -16.25 12.10
CA LYS A 492 -33.32 -16.28 11.82
C LYS A 492 -33.05 -15.45 10.56
N LEU A 493 -32.63 -14.20 10.78
CA LEU A 493 -32.28 -13.30 9.69
C LEU A 493 -30.89 -13.65 9.16
N LYS A 494 -30.78 -13.92 7.86
CA LYS A 494 -29.50 -13.99 7.15
C LYS A 494 -29.44 -12.91 6.11
N VAL A 495 -28.29 -12.26 6.00
CA VAL A 495 -28.05 -11.15 5.06
C VAL A 495 -26.73 -11.36 4.34
N LYS A 496 -26.72 -11.12 3.03
CA LYS A 496 -25.52 -11.24 2.19
C LYS A 496 -25.45 -10.09 1.18
N ALA A 497 -24.24 -9.63 0.87
CA ALA A 497 -24.01 -8.54 -0.09
C ALA A 497 -23.59 -9.09 -1.46
N PHE A 498 -24.17 -8.51 -2.52
CA PHE A 498 -23.93 -8.86 -3.91
C PHE A 498 -23.56 -7.62 -4.73
N LYS A 499 -22.56 -7.76 -5.61
CA LYS A 499 -22.20 -6.72 -6.58
C LYS A 499 -21.61 -7.38 -7.84
N LYS A 500 -22.04 -6.94 -9.02
CA LYS A 500 -21.56 -7.51 -10.29
C LYS A 500 -20.04 -7.32 -10.41
N GLY A 501 -19.32 -8.39 -10.73
CA GLY A 501 -17.86 -8.39 -10.85
C GLY A 501 -17.09 -8.50 -9.53
N TRP A 502 -17.79 -8.70 -8.40
CA TRP A 502 -17.20 -8.92 -7.08
C TRP A 502 -17.60 -10.29 -6.54
N LYS A 503 -16.73 -10.88 -5.71
CA LYS A 503 -17.10 -12.04 -4.91
C LYS A 503 -18.09 -11.62 -3.82
N GLU A 504 -19.16 -12.40 -3.64
CA GLU A 504 -20.17 -12.19 -2.61
C GLU A 504 -19.56 -12.13 -1.20
N SER A 505 -20.21 -11.43 -0.28
CA SER A 505 -19.75 -11.38 1.10
C SER A 505 -20.00 -12.71 1.82
N GLU A 506 -19.34 -12.89 2.97
CA GLU A 506 -19.82 -13.86 3.96
C GLU A 506 -21.24 -13.49 4.42
N THR A 507 -22.00 -14.50 4.85
CA THR A 507 -23.38 -14.32 5.33
C THR A 507 -23.39 -13.85 6.78
N THR A 508 -23.96 -12.66 7.03
CA THR A 508 -24.25 -12.19 8.39
C THR A 508 -25.53 -12.86 8.88
N THR A 509 -25.47 -13.56 10.02
CA THR A 509 -26.62 -14.22 10.65
C THR A 509 -26.96 -13.57 11.98
N ARG A 510 -28.25 -13.31 12.23
CA ARG A 510 -28.73 -12.84 13.54
C ARG A 510 -30.10 -13.45 13.87
N ASN A 511 -30.25 -13.95 15.09
CA ASN A 511 -31.51 -14.49 15.57
C ASN A 511 -32.30 -13.42 16.32
N TYR A 512 -33.60 -13.32 16.02
CA TYR A 512 -34.55 -12.47 16.71
C TYR A 512 -35.63 -13.32 17.37
N TYR A 513 -36.03 -12.98 18.59
CA TYR A 513 -37.03 -13.75 19.33
C TYR A 513 -38.14 -12.85 19.87
N ALA A 514 -39.37 -13.31 19.70
CA ALA A 514 -40.52 -12.72 20.37
C ALA A 514 -40.43 -12.98 21.89
N THR A 515 -40.62 -11.94 22.68
CA THR A 515 -40.55 -11.96 24.15
C THR A 515 -41.86 -11.44 24.76
N ALA A 516 -42.26 -12.00 25.89
CA ALA A 516 -43.34 -11.46 26.71
C ALA A 516 -42.86 -10.23 27.52
N GLY A 517 -41.53 -10.12 27.72
CA GLY A 517 -40.87 -9.04 28.45
C GLY A 517 -39.51 -9.48 29.03
N ASN A 518 -38.68 -8.50 29.37
CA ASN A 518 -37.43 -8.75 30.09
C ASN A 518 -37.71 -9.04 31.57
N ILE A 519 -36.73 -9.62 32.25
CA ILE A 519 -36.76 -9.90 33.67
C ILE A 519 -36.18 -8.69 34.43
N GLU A 520 -37.06 -7.88 35.00
CA GLU A 520 -36.64 -6.69 35.75
C GLU A 520 -36.34 -7.00 37.23
N ASN A 521 -37.04 -7.98 37.81
CA ASN A 521 -36.96 -8.28 39.24
C ASN A 521 -36.49 -9.72 39.48
N TYR A 522 -35.18 -9.86 39.66
CA TYR A 522 -34.53 -11.13 39.96
C TYR A 522 -33.49 -11.02 41.07
N LYS A 523 -33.20 -12.16 41.70
CA LYS A 523 -32.11 -12.33 42.65
C LYS A 523 -31.22 -13.46 42.17
N LEU A 524 -29.98 -13.13 41.80
CA LEU A 524 -28.98 -14.12 41.46
C LEU A 524 -28.35 -14.66 42.76
N THR A 525 -28.55 -15.95 43.03
CA THR A 525 -28.07 -16.62 44.25
C THR A 525 -26.61 -17.06 44.11
N THR A 526 -26.15 -17.34 42.88
CA THR A 526 -24.73 -17.52 42.57
C THR A 526 -24.15 -16.23 41.97
N SER A 527 -22.83 -16.12 41.81
CA SER A 527 -22.21 -14.96 41.14
C SER A 527 -21.45 -15.42 39.90
N PRO A 528 -21.51 -14.68 38.78
CA PRO A 528 -20.59 -14.89 37.67
C PRO A 528 -19.16 -14.66 38.15
N HIS A 529 -18.22 -15.25 37.41
CA HIS A 529 -16.80 -15.06 37.59
C HIS A 529 -16.42 -13.59 37.33
N PRO A 530 -15.54 -12.96 38.13
CA PRO A 530 -15.22 -11.53 38.02
C PRO A 530 -14.78 -11.08 36.62
N THR A 531 -14.02 -11.91 35.90
CA THR A 531 -13.54 -11.63 34.53
C THR A 531 -14.67 -11.41 33.52
N TYR A 532 -15.80 -12.11 33.68
CA TYR A 532 -16.93 -12.08 32.75
C TYR A 532 -18.21 -11.78 33.52
N LYS A 533 -18.17 -10.81 34.44
CA LYS A 533 -19.34 -10.40 35.23
C LYS A 533 -19.90 -9.11 34.65
N ASN A 534 -21.07 -9.20 34.03
CA ASN A 534 -21.83 -8.05 33.56
C ASN A 534 -23.33 -8.27 33.77
N LEU A 535 -23.79 -8.09 35.00
CA LEU A 535 -25.18 -8.42 35.39
C LEU A 535 -26.22 -7.59 34.63
N SER A 536 -25.87 -6.39 34.15
CA SER A 536 -26.77 -5.56 33.33
C SER A 536 -27.19 -6.25 32.04
N LYS A 537 -26.39 -7.22 31.56
CA LYS A 537 -26.62 -7.96 30.32
C LYS A 537 -27.50 -9.19 30.46
N LEU A 538 -27.82 -9.63 31.69
CA LEU A 538 -28.63 -10.83 31.89
C LEU A 538 -30.10 -10.65 31.45
N SER A 539 -30.55 -9.41 31.24
CA SER A 539 -31.91 -9.13 30.80
C SER A 539 -32.07 -7.77 30.09
N ASP A 540 -31.16 -7.44 29.16
CA ASP A 540 -31.16 -6.14 28.45
C ASP A 540 -31.84 -6.18 27.07
N GLY A 541 -32.34 -7.34 26.64
CA GLY A 541 -32.97 -7.53 25.34
C GLY A 541 -31.99 -7.76 24.18
N ILE A 542 -30.70 -7.91 24.46
CA ILE A 542 -29.64 -8.12 23.48
C ILE A 542 -29.05 -9.53 23.67
N LEU A 543 -29.11 -10.35 22.62
CA LEU A 543 -28.49 -11.66 22.61
C LEU A 543 -27.02 -11.52 22.23
N GLY A 544 -26.16 -12.17 23.03
CA GLY A 544 -24.73 -12.26 22.71
C GLY A 544 -24.49 -13.01 21.39
N ASP A 545 -23.41 -12.67 20.70
CA ASP A 545 -22.96 -13.41 19.53
C ASP A 545 -21.96 -14.52 19.92
N THR A 546 -21.35 -15.19 18.94
CA THR A 546 -20.36 -16.23 19.20
C THR A 546 -19.04 -15.69 19.78
N ASP A 547 -18.82 -14.37 19.80
CA ASP A 547 -17.68 -13.77 20.47
C ASP A 547 -18.00 -13.54 21.95
N PHE A 548 -17.52 -14.44 22.79
CA PHE A 548 -17.69 -14.34 24.24
C PHE A 548 -17.00 -13.10 24.86
N ARG A 549 -16.11 -12.43 24.11
CA ARG A 549 -15.38 -11.22 24.54
C ARG A 549 -16.13 -9.93 24.19
N SER A 550 -17.29 -10.03 23.53
CA SER A 550 -18.15 -8.87 23.18
C SER A 550 -18.64 -8.06 24.38
N GLY A 551 -18.58 -8.63 25.59
CA GLY A 551 -19.08 -8.02 26.82
C GLY A 551 -20.56 -8.26 27.09
N GLU A 552 -21.24 -9.00 26.20
CA GLU A 552 -22.66 -9.39 26.29
C GLU A 552 -22.88 -10.67 27.11
N TRP A 553 -21.82 -11.29 27.62
CA TRP A 553 -21.89 -12.61 28.27
C TRP A 553 -21.53 -12.56 29.75
N ASN A 554 -22.23 -13.38 30.54
CA ASN A 554 -21.90 -13.69 31.93
C ASN A 554 -21.33 -15.11 32.04
N GLY A 555 -20.10 -15.23 32.55
CA GLY A 555 -19.38 -16.50 32.66
C GLY A 555 -19.43 -17.10 34.06
N PHE A 556 -19.72 -18.40 34.15
CA PHE A 556 -19.70 -19.19 35.38
C PHE A 556 -18.69 -20.32 35.24
N GLN A 557 -17.85 -20.51 36.23
CA GLN A 557 -16.89 -21.63 36.29
C GLN A 557 -16.80 -22.15 37.71
N LYS A 558 -16.53 -23.44 37.83
CA LYS A 558 -16.23 -24.05 39.13
C LYS A 558 -14.90 -23.51 39.65
N ASN A 559 -14.87 -23.13 40.92
CA ASN A 559 -13.66 -22.76 41.64
C ASN A 559 -13.72 -23.39 43.04
N ASP A 560 -12.82 -24.32 43.31
CA ASP A 560 -12.67 -24.97 44.62
C ASP A 560 -11.33 -24.66 45.29
N ASP A 561 -10.47 -23.86 44.66
CA ASP A 561 -9.18 -23.44 45.21
C ASP A 561 -9.39 -22.52 46.41
N SER A 562 -8.99 -22.99 47.60
CA SER A 562 -9.08 -22.22 48.85
C SER A 562 -8.10 -21.06 48.92
N LYS A 563 -7.08 -21.02 48.03
CA LYS A 563 -6.07 -19.97 47.98
C LYS A 563 -6.38 -18.89 46.94
N SER A 564 -7.42 -19.08 46.15
CA SER A 564 -7.82 -18.12 45.12
C SER A 564 -8.42 -16.86 45.75
N THR A 565 -8.11 -15.70 45.17
CA THR A 565 -8.76 -14.42 45.50
C THR A 565 -10.19 -14.35 44.99
N ILE A 566 -10.60 -15.31 44.16
CA ILE A 566 -11.94 -15.44 43.60
C ILE A 566 -12.76 -16.35 44.53
N PRO A 567 -14.01 -15.98 44.87
CA PRO A 567 -14.86 -16.80 45.72
C PRO A 567 -15.02 -18.23 45.20
N ARG A 568 -15.19 -19.18 46.13
CA ARG A 568 -15.58 -20.55 45.79
C ARG A 568 -16.91 -20.55 45.04
N SER A 569 -16.96 -21.32 43.97
CA SER A 569 -18.10 -21.40 43.07
C SER A 569 -18.31 -22.85 42.63
N SER A 570 -19.57 -23.29 42.57
CA SER A 570 -19.90 -24.59 41.97
C SER A 570 -19.80 -24.57 40.44
N GLY A 571 -19.78 -23.38 39.83
CA GLY A 571 -19.91 -23.17 38.39
C GLY A 571 -21.36 -23.22 37.89
N ASP A 572 -22.33 -23.42 38.78
CA ASP A 572 -23.76 -23.46 38.44
C ASP A 572 -24.36 -22.04 38.51
N MET A 573 -25.37 -21.76 37.67
CA MET A 573 -26.16 -20.54 37.78
C MET A 573 -27.46 -20.82 38.52
N VAL A 574 -27.76 -20.02 39.56
CA VAL A 574 -29.03 -20.09 40.28
C VAL A 574 -29.62 -18.69 40.35
N ILE A 575 -30.81 -18.51 39.80
CA ILE A 575 -31.53 -17.25 39.75
C ILE A 575 -32.97 -17.43 40.21
N GLU A 576 -33.41 -16.56 41.10
CA GLU A 576 -34.82 -16.43 41.49
C GLU A 576 -35.44 -15.26 40.75
N ILE A 577 -36.58 -15.47 40.10
CA ILE A 577 -37.24 -14.51 39.22
C ILE A 577 -38.66 -14.29 39.71
N ASN A 578 -39.04 -13.03 39.89
CA ASN A 578 -40.43 -12.67 40.17
C ASN A 578 -41.18 -12.52 38.84
N ILE A 579 -42.34 -13.16 38.72
CA ILE A 579 -43.20 -13.06 37.53
C ILE A 579 -44.19 -11.91 37.75
N PRO A 580 -44.18 -10.86 36.91
CA PRO A 580 -45.11 -9.75 37.03
C PRO A 580 -46.57 -10.19 36.94
N LYS A 581 -47.44 -9.63 37.80
CA LYS A 581 -48.88 -9.93 37.78
C LYS A 581 -49.48 -9.54 36.42
N GLY A 582 -50.22 -10.46 35.81
CA GLY A 582 -50.87 -10.25 34.51
C GLY A 582 -49.97 -10.44 33.28
N LEU A 583 -48.69 -10.78 33.47
CA LEU A 583 -47.80 -11.12 32.37
C LEU A 583 -48.25 -12.44 31.72
N LYS A 584 -48.55 -12.40 30.42
CA LYS A 584 -48.83 -13.60 29.63
C LYS A 584 -47.50 -14.18 29.14
N THR A 585 -46.94 -15.12 29.88
CA THR A 585 -45.75 -15.88 29.51
C THR A 585 -46.05 -17.38 29.60
N ASN A 586 -45.49 -18.19 28.69
CA ASN A 586 -45.61 -19.65 28.73
C ASN A 586 -44.28 -20.35 29.03
N SER A 587 -43.17 -19.60 29.12
CA SER A 587 -41.84 -20.18 29.29
C SER A 587 -40.79 -19.14 29.68
N ILE A 588 -39.65 -19.64 30.15
CA ILE A 588 -38.43 -18.85 30.38
C ILE A 588 -37.42 -19.22 29.30
N GLY A 589 -36.90 -18.20 28.62
CA GLY A 589 -35.82 -18.31 27.65
C GLY A 589 -34.46 -18.16 28.33
N ILE A 590 -33.48 -18.96 27.92
CA ILE A 590 -32.07 -18.83 28.32
C ILE A 590 -31.20 -18.92 27.08
N HIS A 591 -30.36 -17.91 26.88
CA HIS A 591 -29.42 -17.88 25.77
C HIS A 591 -28.01 -18.24 26.21
N ALA A 592 -27.48 -19.36 25.71
CA ALA A 592 -26.18 -19.91 26.11
C ALA A 592 -25.19 -19.98 24.93
N LEU A 593 -23.90 -19.97 25.25
CA LEU A 593 -22.81 -20.15 24.29
C LEU A 593 -22.15 -21.51 24.45
N SER A 594 -21.75 -22.11 23.33
CA SER A 594 -20.76 -23.18 23.27
C SER A 594 -19.56 -22.74 22.46
N TYR A 595 -18.37 -22.95 23.00
CA TYR A 595 -17.09 -22.77 22.31
C TYR A 595 -16.02 -23.67 22.95
N MET A 596 -15.94 -24.91 22.46
CA MET A 596 -15.14 -25.95 23.10
C MET A 596 -13.64 -25.62 23.17
N ASN A 597 -13.07 -24.98 22.13
CA ASN A 597 -11.65 -24.59 22.11
C ASN A 597 -11.28 -23.58 23.21
N ASP A 598 -12.24 -22.76 23.64
CA ASP A 598 -12.11 -21.81 24.76
C ASP A 598 -12.76 -22.33 26.05
N TYR A 599 -13.00 -23.63 26.10
CA TYR A 599 -13.41 -24.37 27.29
C TYR A 599 -14.83 -24.00 27.73
N ILE A 600 -15.63 -23.41 26.83
CA ILE A 600 -17.02 -23.02 27.06
C ILE A 600 -17.94 -24.13 26.57
N THR A 601 -18.78 -24.63 27.47
CA THR A 601 -19.68 -25.76 27.21
C THR A 601 -21.12 -25.38 27.49
N LEU A 602 -22.05 -26.04 26.80
CA LEU A 602 -23.47 -26.02 27.18
C LEU A 602 -23.67 -26.56 28.60
N PRO A 603 -24.78 -26.24 29.27
CA PRO A 603 -25.07 -26.81 30.59
C PRO A 603 -25.30 -28.32 30.51
N GLU A 604 -25.19 -29.01 31.64
CA GLU A 604 -25.54 -30.42 31.78
C GLU A 604 -27.05 -30.60 31.94
N ARG A 605 -27.68 -29.71 32.73
CA ARG A 605 -29.10 -29.77 33.01
C ARG A 605 -29.66 -28.39 33.35
N LEU A 606 -30.90 -28.16 32.91
CA LEU A 606 -31.72 -27.00 33.25
C LEU A 606 -32.88 -27.45 34.13
N GLU A 607 -33.12 -26.79 35.26
CA GLU A 607 -34.20 -27.12 36.19
C GLU A 607 -34.97 -25.84 36.55
N LEU A 608 -36.30 -25.92 36.52
CA LEU A 608 -37.19 -24.84 36.89
C LEU A 608 -38.06 -25.27 38.07
N TYR A 609 -38.05 -24.46 39.12
CA TYR A 609 -38.80 -24.69 40.34
C TYR A 609 -39.85 -23.61 40.57
N ASP A 610 -41.04 -24.00 41.03
CA ASP A 610 -41.98 -23.12 41.70
C ASP A 610 -41.49 -22.85 43.12
N ILE A 611 -41.25 -21.57 43.41
CA ILE A 611 -40.92 -21.08 44.76
C ILE A 611 -41.95 -20.08 45.30
N SER A 612 -43.11 -20.02 44.67
CA SER A 612 -44.25 -19.25 45.16
C SER A 612 -44.69 -19.78 46.53
N MET A 613 -45.08 -18.88 47.44
CA MET A 613 -45.54 -19.24 48.79
C MET A 613 -44.57 -20.14 49.58
N ASN A 614 -43.25 -20.00 49.38
CA ASN A 614 -42.20 -20.82 50.01
C ASN A 614 -42.25 -22.32 49.66
N LYS A 615 -42.90 -22.69 48.56
CA LYS A 615 -42.74 -24.03 47.97
C LYS A 615 -41.34 -24.15 47.37
N ASN A 616 -40.89 -25.38 47.08
CA ASN A 616 -39.66 -25.61 46.34
C ASN A 616 -39.87 -26.83 45.43
N LYS A 617 -40.88 -26.72 44.56
CA LYS A 617 -41.36 -27.82 43.73
C LYS A 617 -40.73 -27.75 42.35
N LEU A 618 -40.09 -28.82 41.90
CA LEU A 618 -39.59 -28.92 40.51
C LEU A 618 -40.79 -29.00 39.56
N ILE A 619 -40.89 -28.08 38.61
CA ILE A 619 -41.99 -27.99 37.65
C ILE A 619 -41.56 -28.35 36.22
N TYR A 620 -40.27 -28.18 35.90
CA TYR A 620 -39.70 -28.59 34.61
C TYR A 620 -38.22 -28.89 34.75
N PHE A 621 -37.71 -29.84 33.97
CA PHE A 621 -36.27 -30.01 33.77
C PHE A 621 -35.96 -30.46 32.34
N LYS A 622 -34.74 -30.20 31.90
CA LYS A 622 -34.19 -30.65 30.64
C LYS A 622 -32.74 -31.06 30.82
N ASP A 623 -32.46 -32.33 30.55
CA ASP A 623 -31.09 -32.80 30.34
C ASP A 623 -30.58 -32.33 28.98
N VAL A 624 -29.31 -31.94 28.94
CA VAL A 624 -28.64 -31.45 27.73
C VAL A 624 -27.53 -32.44 27.38
N GLU A 625 -27.55 -32.90 26.13
CA GLU A 625 -26.52 -33.81 25.63
C GLU A 625 -25.14 -33.16 25.68
N ARG A 626 -24.14 -33.93 26.10
CA ARG A 626 -22.76 -33.46 26.13
C ARG A 626 -22.22 -33.32 24.71
N GLU A 627 -21.55 -32.21 24.48
CA GLU A 627 -20.94 -31.91 23.19
C GLU A 627 -19.61 -32.65 23.01
N GLU A 628 -19.34 -33.05 21.77
CA GLU A 628 -18.06 -33.65 21.37
C GLU A 628 -17.01 -32.58 21.05
N ALA A 629 -15.73 -32.96 21.11
CA ALA A 629 -14.63 -32.07 20.76
C ALA A 629 -14.64 -31.69 19.27
N GLY A 630 -14.25 -30.45 18.94
CA GLY A 630 -14.08 -29.99 17.55
C GLY A 630 -15.29 -29.28 16.92
N GLN A 631 -16.36 -29.02 17.67
CA GLN A 631 -17.49 -28.23 17.17
C GLN A 631 -17.15 -26.73 17.02
N ILE A 632 -17.68 -26.11 15.96
CA ILE A 632 -17.60 -24.67 15.71
C ILE A 632 -18.42 -23.93 16.78
N PRO A 633 -17.97 -22.77 17.30
CA PRO A 633 -18.74 -22.00 18.27
C PRO A 633 -20.15 -21.69 17.79
N LYS A 634 -21.11 -21.82 18.71
CA LYS A 634 -22.54 -21.63 18.42
C LYS A 634 -23.27 -21.10 19.64
N THR A 635 -24.35 -20.36 19.41
CA THR A 635 -25.28 -19.97 20.46
C THR A 635 -26.52 -20.86 20.43
N VAL A 636 -27.10 -21.12 21.61
CA VAL A 636 -28.25 -22.01 21.79
C VAL A 636 -29.29 -21.33 22.65
N MET A 637 -30.54 -21.33 22.18
CA MET A 637 -31.69 -20.84 22.93
C MET A 637 -32.42 -22.01 23.58
N TYR A 638 -32.52 -22.01 24.91
CA TYR A 638 -33.31 -22.97 25.67
C TYR A 638 -34.65 -22.35 26.08
N LYS A 639 -35.75 -23.07 25.80
CA LYS A 639 -37.11 -22.73 26.23
C LYS A 639 -37.52 -23.66 27.36
N LEU A 640 -37.79 -23.12 28.54
CA LEU A 640 -38.26 -23.86 29.72
C LEU A 640 -39.75 -23.58 29.92
N PRO A 641 -40.66 -24.51 29.60
CA PRO A 641 -42.10 -24.33 29.76
C PRO A 641 -42.50 -24.04 31.20
N ILE A 642 -43.44 -23.12 31.35
CA ILE A 642 -44.14 -22.85 32.60
C ILE A 642 -45.48 -23.59 32.54
N SER A 643 -45.58 -24.72 33.25
CA SER A 643 -46.73 -25.63 33.19
C SER A 643 -47.83 -25.34 34.21
N GLU A 644 -47.55 -24.53 35.25
CA GLU A 644 -48.51 -24.22 36.31
C GLU A 644 -49.19 -22.86 36.12
N THR A 645 -50.43 -22.75 36.59
CA THR A 645 -51.20 -21.50 36.57
C THR A 645 -50.96 -20.72 37.87
N ASN A 646 -50.86 -19.38 37.79
CA ASN A 646 -50.63 -18.47 38.92
C ASN A 646 -49.25 -18.55 39.62
N LEU A 647 -48.19 -18.79 38.86
CA LEU A 647 -46.81 -18.68 39.36
C LEU A 647 -46.44 -17.20 39.61
N GLU A 648 -46.06 -16.89 40.85
CA GLU A 648 -45.59 -15.55 41.24
C GLU A 648 -44.06 -15.47 41.27
N LYS A 649 -43.39 -16.58 41.61
CA LYS A 649 -41.94 -16.62 41.76
C LYS A 649 -41.38 -17.98 41.36
N VAL A 650 -40.32 -17.95 40.54
CA VAL A 650 -39.65 -19.15 40.04
C VAL A 650 -38.16 -19.13 40.37
N LYS A 651 -37.58 -20.31 40.52
CA LYS A 651 -36.14 -20.49 40.66
C LYS A 651 -35.64 -21.33 39.50
N LEU A 652 -34.75 -20.74 38.72
CA LEU A 652 -34.05 -21.39 37.62
C LEU A 652 -32.66 -21.82 38.11
N VAL A 653 -32.37 -23.11 37.97
CA VAL A 653 -31.09 -23.74 38.27
C VAL A 653 -30.49 -24.26 36.97
N VAL A 654 -29.32 -23.75 36.60
CA VAL A 654 -28.55 -24.22 35.45
C VAL A 654 -27.31 -24.92 35.96
N LYS A 655 -27.31 -26.25 35.84
CA LYS A 655 -26.19 -27.10 36.21
C LYS A 655 -25.18 -27.10 35.07
N SER A 656 -23.97 -26.60 35.31
CA SER A 656 -22.92 -26.60 34.29
C SER A 656 -22.27 -27.98 34.17
N ASN A 657 -21.62 -28.26 33.04
CA ASN A 657 -20.87 -29.51 32.85
C ASN A 657 -19.65 -29.63 33.78
N LYS A 658 -19.24 -28.52 34.43
CA LYS A 658 -18.14 -28.38 35.41
C LYS A 658 -16.74 -28.71 34.90
N LYS A 659 -16.59 -29.72 34.05
CA LYS A 659 -15.34 -30.21 33.48
C LYS A 659 -15.49 -30.47 31.99
N LEU A 660 -14.37 -30.39 31.28
CA LEU A 660 -14.29 -30.70 29.87
C LEU A 660 -14.47 -32.21 29.60
N PRO A 661 -15.14 -32.59 28.50
CA PRO A 661 -15.47 -33.98 28.18
C PRO A 661 -14.23 -34.79 27.76
N LYS A 662 -14.40 -36.12 27.69
CA LYS A 662 -13.36 -37.02 27.20
C LYS A 662 -13.02 -36.73 25.73
N GLY A 663 -11.74 -36.78 25.39
CA GLY A 663 -11.25 -36.49 24.04
C GLY A 663 -10.98 -35.01 23.74
N HIS A 664 -11.22 -34.11 24.70
CA HIS A 664 -10.74 -32.74 24.63
C HIS A 664 -9.25 -32.66 24.98
N VAL A 665 -8.47 -31.76 24.35
CA VAL A 665 -7.02 -31.61 24.62
C VAL A 665 -6.70 -31.26 26.08
N ALA A 666 -7.67 -30.66 26.78
CA ALA A 666 -7.62 -30.31 28.19
C ALA A 666 -8.68 -31.08 29.01
N GLU A 667 -8.90 -32.35 28.68
CA GLU A 667 -9.85 -33.24 29.37
C GLU A 667 -9.77 -33.09 30.92
N GLY A 668 -10.93 -32.98 31.56
CA GLY A 668 -11.03 -32.90 33.03
C GLY A 668 -10.75 -31.53 33.66
N GLN A 669 -10.22 -30.56 32.90
CA GLN A 669 -10.10 -29.15 33.35
C GLN A 669 -11.48 -28.48 33.50
N TYR A 670 -11.56 -27.40 34.27
CA TYR A 670 -12.83 -26.73 34.53
C TYR A 670 -13.41 -26.05 33.30
N ALA A 671 -14.65 -26.42 32.98
CA ALA A 671 -15.40 -25.85 31.88
C ALA A 671 -16.16 -24.59 32.31
N TRP A 672 -16.28 -23.65 31.39
CA TRP A 672 -17.09 -22.46 31.51
C TRP A 672 -18.54 -22.74 31.07
N PHE A 673 -19.48 -22.08 31.73
CA PHE A 673 -20.85 -21.89 31.27
C PHE A 673 -21.09 -20.41 31.02
N PHE A 674 -21.54 -20.06 29.83
CA PHE A 674 -21.78 -18.68 29.41
C PHE A 674 -23.26 -18.48 29.10
N VAL A 675 -23.84 -17.42 29.67
CA VAL A 675 -25.22 -16.99 29.44
C VAL A 675 -25.22 -15.51 29.10
N SER A 676 -25.92 -15.13 28.03
CA SER A 676 -26.11 -13.70 27.72
C SER A 676 -27.39 -13.22 28.38
N GLU A 677 -28.53 -13.85 28.08
CA GLU A 677 -29.85 -13.29 28.34
C GLU A 677 -30.80 -14.34 28.95
N ILE A 678 -31.64 -13.89 29.88
CA ILE A 678 -32.77 -14.63 30.46
C ILE A 678 -34.01 -13.74 30.36
N PHE A 679 -35.11 -14.26 29.82
CA PHE A 679 -36.30 -13.47 29.50
C PHE A 679 -37.57 -14.31 29.51
N PHE A 680 -38.73 -13.64 29.55
CA PHE A 680 -40.02 -14.32 29.44
C PHE A 680 -40.38 -14.56 27.98
N MET A 681 -40.69 -15.79 27.60
CA MET A 681 -41.01 -16.16 26.22
C MET A 681 -42.52 -16.33 25.99
N LEU A 682 -42.94 -15.99 24.77
CA LEU A 682 -44.30 -16.20 24.27
C LEU A 682 -44.50 -17.57 23.61
#